data_AF-A0A1C5MHY7-F1
#
_entry.id   AF-A0A1C5MHY7-F1
#
_cell.length_a   1.000
_cell.length_b   1.000
_cell.length_c   1.000
_cell.angle_alpha   90.00
_cell.angle_beta   90.00
_cell.angle_gamma   90.00
#
_symmetry.space_group_name_H-M   'P 1'
#
loop_
_entity.id
_entity.type
_entity.pdbx_description
1 polymer ?
#
loop_
_entity_poly.entity_id
_entity_poly.type
_entity_poly.pdbx_seq_one_letter_code
_entity_poly.pdbx_strand_id
1 'polypeptide(L)'
;MRDIVRPSLHFTPQKGWINDPNGLVFFKGQYHLFYQYNPYHDNWDSMHWGHAVSRDLIHWEELEPALVPDMPYDNDKNGGCFSGSVVVHDDQLFLFYTGRTEDETGIFETQNLAVSKDGIHFVKAEENPLIKEVPEKGGRDFRDPKVFFAQGKWRMICGGSTGRIEHPDSCGRIYLFSSTDLYHWAYSGILYEAEPGEGRMFECPDAFCLDDVWFLTTSPMYEKDSVTTLYLSGQVDFDKCEFHKEISGTLDLGTHYYAAQTYPVLHGEIRSVAWLGGWLWMPWIRDFGPEEGYRGILDVSRVWYLDDNRRLCAKVADKVKAEMKLFSRTLEKHWTGENIPPQSEPVMVELKGKLPGDGELLCIDLYDTDRHTVTICFDSTNKEMTVNYNRADRASRYGIRTVPCEMMEKETDIDILIDGNTFTLLWEHGLYRYTGKLYPQGNIGVDIKYRAKRHYDITSLGEILIDFTGKKESERQTLSYTQNPGGAPANVVVAAQRLGAQTAFIGKIGEDFLGDFLKETLDKCGVSTEGLISDADYFTTLAFVKLADNGERNFAFARKPGADIGLKAEEIRKDIICQSRILHVGSLSLTDELSRNAEFIALKAAKNNGTIISYDPNYRASLWDSQEEACKWMRSILEYADIVKVSEEEIELLTGYTDVRKAAESITEYGAKIVLITLGEKGSFVYLQDQQEAYVSGYSSKVVDTTGAGDSFMGGFLYKICESGKRIEEYSLQEMIECVRFGNAVASLCVEREGAIPAMPVMEEVIKRINS
;
A
#
# COMPACT_ATOMS: atom_id res chain seq x y z
N MET A 1 23.44 1.28 16.67
CA MET A 1 23.02 2.27 15.66
C MET A 1 22.71 1.48 14.41
N ARG A 2 21.64 1.82 13.69
CA ARG A 2 21.38 1.22 12.37
C ARG A 2 22.41 1.79 11.41
N ASP A 3 23.04 0.95 10.59
CA ASP A 3 23.92 1.42 9.51
C ASP A 3 23.04 1.73 8.30
N ILE A 4 22.42 2.91 8.29
CA ILE A 4 21.68 3.38 7.12
C ILE A 4 22.68 3.89 6.10
N VAL A 5 22.56 3.36 4.89
CA VAL A 5 23.45 3.72 3.79
C VAL A 5 23.01 5.06 3.24
N ARG A 6 23.79 6.10 3.54
CA ARG A 6 23.61 7.44 2.99
C ARG A 6 23.77 7.38 1.45
N PRO A 7 22.85 7.96 0.67
CA PRO A 7 22.98 8.06 -0.78
C PRO A 7 24.29 8.74 -1.20
N SER A 8 24.79 8.36 -2.36
CA SER A 8 26.08 8.83 -2.89
C SER A 8 25.97 9.70 -4.15
N LEU A 9 24.87 9.58 -4.90
CA LEU A 9 24.56 10.43 -6.06
C LEU A 9 23.56 11.54 -5.72
N HIS A 10 22.68 11.28 -4.75
CA HIS A 10 21.78 12.30 -4.21
C HIS A 10 22.53 13.24 -3.28
N PHE A 11 22.16 14.53 -3.33
CA PHE A 11 22.71 15.48 -2.39
C PHE A 11 22.07 15.29 -1.00
N THR A 12 22.93 15.26 0.01
CA THR A 12 22.57 15.16 1.43
C THR A 12 23.49 16.10 2.20
N PRO A 13 23.03 16.75 3.28
CA PRO A 13 23.87 17.69 4.04
C PRO A 13 24.86 16.90 4.91
N GLN A 14 26.07 17.39 5.10
CA GLN A 14 27.05 16.78 6.01
C GLN A 14 26.49 16.59 7.41
N LYS A 15 25.69 17.56 7.88
CA LYS A 15 24.98 17.54 9.16
C LYS A 15 23.74 18.42 9.10
N GLY A 16 22.81 18.22 10.03
CA GLY A 16 21.63 19.06 10.20
C GLY A 16 20.48 18.69 9.26
N TRP A 17 19.51 19.58 9.10
CA TRP A 17 18.29 19.34 8.33
C TRP A 17 18.30 20.08 7.00
N ILE A 18 17.87 19.41 5.93
CA ILE A 18 17.47 20.09 4.68
C ILE A 18 16.06 19.71 4.23
N ASN A 19 15.43 20.65 3.54
CA ASN A 19 14.25 20.39 2.71
C ASN A 19 14.44 20.96 1.31
N ASP A 20 13.78 22.05 0.97
CA ASP A 20 13.58 22.48 -0.42
C ASP A 20 14.91 22.88 -1.10
N PRO A 21 15.13 22.49 -2.37
CA PRO A 21 16.17 23.10 -3.19
C PRO A 21 15.81 24.56 -3.51
N ASN A 22 16.78 25.47 -3.43
CA ASN A 22 16.61 26.91 -3.62
C ASN A 22 17.57 27.45 -4.70
N GLY A 23 17.29 27.17 -5.96
CA GLY A 23 17.93 27.81 -7.11
C GLY A 23 19.24 27.16 -7.54
N LEU A 24 19.16 25.93 -8.05
CA LEU A 24 20.27 25.30 -8.74
C LEU A 24 20.61 26.09 -10.02
N VAL A 25 21.87 26.52 -10.16
CA VAL A 25 22.29 27.40 -11.26
C VAL A 25 23.74 27.13 -11.67
N PHE A 26 24.08 27.32 -12.94
CA PHE A 26 25.47 27.29 -13.39
C PHE A 26 26.06 28.70 -13.43
N PHE A 27 27.14 28.93 -12.70
CA PHE A 27 27.80 30.23 -12.59
C PHE A 27 29.31 30.05 -12.41
N LYS A 28 30.09 30.89 -13.12
CA LYS A 28 31.57 30.91 -13.04
C LYS A 28 32.26 29.54 -13.10
N GLY A 29 31.73 28.64 -13.93
CA GLY A 29 32.33 27.34 -14.20
C GLY A 29 31.89 26.21 -13.26
N GLN A 30 30.95 26.47 -12.35
CA GLN A 30 30.42 25.48 -11.40
C GLN A 30 28.89 25.56 -11.35
N TYR A 31 28.27 24.45 -10.97
CA TYR A 31 26.90 24.42 -10.50
C TYR A 31 26.87 24.85 -9.03
N HIS A 32 25.96 25.74 -8.68
CA HIS A 32 25.66 26.18 -7.33
C HIS A 32 24.29 25.64 -6.96
N LEU A 33 24.21 24.88 -5.87
CA LEU A 33 22.98 24.36 -5.28
C LEU A 33 22.79 25.04 -3.94
N PHE A 34 21.67 25.72 -3.76
CA PHE A 34 21.24 26.18 -2.45
C PHE A 34 20.02 25.39 -2.00
N TYR A 35 19.75 25.41 -0.70
CA TYR A 35 18.70 24.61 -0.09
C TYR A 35 18.32 25.17 1.27
N GLN A 36 17.06 24.97 1.68
CA GLN A 36 16.62 25.21 3.04
C GLN A 36 17.47 24.38 4.00
N TYR A 37 18.05 25.02 5.01
CA TYR A 37 19.05 24.41 5.87
C TYR A 37 18.91 24.79 7.35
N ASN A 38 18.93 23.81 8.23
CA ASN A 38 19.21 23.99 9.65
C ASN A 38 20.64 23.49 9.95
N PRO A 39 21.62 24.38 10.15
CA PRO A 39 23.00 23.97 10.42
C PRO A 39 23.24 23.41 11.83
N TYR A 40 22.26 23.53 12.73
CA TYR A 40 22.42 23.26 14.15
C TYR A 40 21.83 21.91 14.57
N HIS A 41 20.70 21.53 13.99
CA HIS A 41 19.95 20.33 14.34
C HIS A 41 19.38 19.63 13.11
N ASP A 42 19.03 18.35 13.24
CA ASP A 42 18.48 17.50 12.18
C ASP A 42 16.93 17.47 12.20
N ASN A 43 16.32 18.56 12.65
CA ASN A 43 14.89 18.84 12.56
C ASN A 43 14.63 20.16 11.84
N TRP A 44 13.42 20.31 11.30
CA TRP A 44 12.97 21.57 10.74
C TRP A 44 12.90 22.65 11.84
N ASP A 45 13.80 23.63 11.76
CA ASP A 45 13.91 24.82 12.61
C ASP A 45 15.06 25.71 12.09
N SER A 46 15.25 26.92 12.61
CA SER A 46 16.36 27.83 12.31
C SER A 46 16.72 27.90 10.81
N MET A 47 15.77 28.20 9.94
CA MET A 47 15.96 28.17 8.48
C MET A 47 16.98 29.19 7.95
N HIS A 48 18.02 28.64 7.33
CA HIS A 48 19.08 29.29 6.55
C HIS A 48 19.00 28.83 5.08
N TRP A 49 19.81 29.42 4.21
CA TRP A 49 20.16 28.77 2.94
C TRP A 49 21.54 28.15 3.03
N GLY A 50 21.61 26.83 2.97
CA GLY A 50 22.86 26.12 2.72
C GLY A 50 23.33 26.33 1.29
N HIS A 51 24.61 26.06 1.03
CA HIS A 51 25.22 26.25 -0.28
C HIS A 51 26.23 25.15 -0.56
N ALA A 52 26.11 24.50 -1.71
CA ALA A 52 27.07 23.56 -2.22
C ALA A 52 27.42 23.85 -3.68
N VAL A 53 28.62 23.50 -4.10
CA VAL A 53 29.07 23.63 -5.49
C VAL A 53 29.51 22.30 -6.09
N SER A 54 29.29 22.14 -7.39
CA SER A 54 29.69 20.93 -8.13
C SER A 54 30.15 21.27 -9.55
N ARG A 55 30.98 20.42 -10.15
CA ARG A 55 31.34 20.51 -11.58
C ARG A 55 30.52 19.56 -12.46
N ASP A 56 29.84 18.59 -11.87
CA ASP A 56 29.21 17.48 -12.57
C ASP A 56 27.78 17.15 -12.12
N LEU A 57 27.26 17.88 -11.11
CA LEU A 57 25.95 17.68 -10.45
C LEU A 57 25.87 16.45 -9.53
N ILE A 58 27.00 15.79 -9.27
CA ILE A 58 27.07 14.54 -8.50
C ILE A 58 28.00 14.73 -7.31
N HIS A 59 29.22 15.21 -7.55
CA HIS A 59 30.20 15.46 -6.52
C HIS A 59 30.06 16.89 -6.02
N TRP A 60 29.56 17.03 -4.80
CA TRP A 60 29.26 18.32 -4.18
C TRP A 60 30.27 18.67 -3.07
N GLU A 61 30.69 19.93 -3.06
CA GLU A 61 31.46 20.55 -1.98
C GLU A 61 30.54 21.53 -1.24
N GLU A 62 30.22 21.24 0.02
CA GLU A 62 29.46 22.16 0.87
C GLU A 62 30.31 23.35 1.29
N LEU A 63 29.71 24.54 1.22
CA LEU A 63 30.28 25.83 1.60
C LEU A 63 29.55 26.37 2.84
N GLU A 64 29.99 27.52 3.33
CA GLU A 64 29.27 28.24 4.38
C GLU A 64 27.86 28.64 3.90
N PRO A 65 26.86 28.73 4.81
CA PRO A 65 25.51 29.15 4.46
C PRO A 65 25.49 30.45 3.66
N ALA A 66 24.78 30.46 2.53
CA ALA A 66 24.66 31.62 1.66
C ALA A 66 23.79 32.71 2.29
N LEU A 67 22.73 32.33 3.01
CA LEU A 67 21.84 33.25 3.74
C LEU A 67 21.70 32.82 5.20
N VAL A 68 21.84 33.80 6.09
CA VAL A 68 21.61 33.68 7.53
C VAL A 68 20.43 34.59 7.92
N PRO A 69 19.57 34.22 8.89
CA PRO A 69 18.46 35.04 9.35
C PRO A 69 18.96 36.12 10.33
N ASP A 70 19.39 37.27 9.80
CA ASP A 70 20.03 38.36 10.57
C ASP A 70 19.40 39.73 10.34
N MET A 71 18.32 39.82 9.56
CA MET A 71 17.62 41.07 9.25
C MET A 71 16.22 41.11 9.87
N PRO A 72 15.66 42.30 10.15
CA PRO A 72 14.34 42.41 10.79
C PRO A 72 13.18 41.73 10.05
N TYR A 73 13.33 41.46 8.75
CA TYR A 73 12.31 40.82 7.90
C TYR A 73 12.53 39.31 7.70
N ASP A 74 13.61 38.74 8.25
CA ASP A 74 13.92 37.30 8.17
C ASP A 74 14.54 36.71 9.45
N ASN A 75 14.64 37.50 10.52
CA ASN A 75 15.16 37.07 11.82
C ASN A 75 14.02 36.66 12.75
N ASP A 76 13.59 35.42 12.61
CA ASP A 76 12.57 34.78 13.43
C ASP A 76 13.18 33.78 14.42
N LYS A 77 12.45 33.45 15.49
CA LYS A 77 12.84 32.43 16.48
C LYS A 77 13.19 31.08 15.85
N ASN A 78 12.56 30.74 14.71
CA ASN A 78 12.78 29.50 13.98
C ASN A 78 13.61 29.73 12.70
N GLY A 79 14.37 30.83 12.64
CA GLY A 79 14.96 31.33 11.40
C GLY A 79 13.89 31.75 10.39
N GLY A 80 14.31 32.51 9.37
CA GLY A 80 13.35 33.14 8.46
C GLY A 80 13.85 33.33 7.04
N CYS A 81 14.97 32.73 6.64
CA CYS A 81 15.35 32.67 5.23
C CYS A 81 14.66 31.47 4.56
N PHE A 82 13.40 31.62 4.19
CA PHE A 82 12.57 30.60 3.54
C PHE A 82 12.90 30.45 2.05
N SER A 83 12.25 29.51 1.37
CA SER A 83 12.55 29.08 0.00
C SER A 83 12.47 30.19 -1.04
N GLY A 84 13.03 29.92 -2.21
CA GLY A 84 13.10 30.87 -3.31
C GLY A 84 13.94 30.36 -4.48
N SER A 85 14.40 31.28 -5.33
CA SER A 85 15.05 30.96 -6.60
C SER A 85 16.25 31.85 -6.91
N VAL A 86 17.08 31.39 -7.85
CA VAL A 86 18.30 32.09 -8.25
C VAL A 86 18.30 32.32 -9.75
N VAL A 87 18.70 33.53 -10.15
CA VAL A 87 18.96 33.87 -11.56
C VAL A 87 20.34 34.48 -11.73
N VAL A 88 20.94 34.24 -12.90
CA VAL A 88 22.17 34.91 -13.32
C VAL A 88 21.80 36.11 -14.19
N HIS A 89 22.28 37.29 -13.82
CA HIS A 89 22.15 38.48 -14.65
C HIS A 89 23.41 39.35 -14.49
N ASP A 90 23.91 39.91 -15.59
CA ASP A 90 25.09 40.79 -15.60
C ASP A 90 26.30 40.26 -14.79
N ASP A 91 26.65 38.98 -15.01
CA ASP A 91 27.73 38.25 -14.31
C ASP A 91 27.60 38.25 -12.77
N GLN A 92 26.37 38.24 -12.27
CA GLN A 92 26.04 38.18 -10.85
C GLN A 92 24.93 37.16 -10.58
N LEU A 93 24.94 36.59 -9.37
CA LEU A 93 23.82 35.81 -8.84
C LEU A 93 22.85 36.73 -8.10
N PHE A 94 21.56 36.54 -8.37
CA PHE A 94 20.45 37.18 -7.66
C PHE A 94 19.63 36.08 -6.98
N LEU A 95 19.66 36.03 -5.66
CA LEU A 95 18.95 35.09 -4.80
C LEU A 95 17.67 35.76 -4.32
N PHE A 96 16.53 35.39 -4.91
CA PHE A 96 15.21 35.81 -4.44
C PHE A 96 14.71 34.80 -3.43
N TYR A 97 14.27 35.26 -2.25
CA TYR A 97 13.87 34.39 -1.16
C TYR A 97 12.75 35.00 -0.33
N THR A 98 12.02 34.17 0.40
CA THR A 98 11.03 34.64 1.36
C THR A 98 11.68 34.90 2.72
N GLY A 99 11.48 36.10 3.26
CA GLY A 99 11.74 36.45 4.65
C GLY A 99 10.51 36.16 5.50
N ARG A 100 10.61 35.25 6.48
CA ARG A 100 9.53 34.90 7.41
C ARG A 100 9.81 35.48 8.79
N THR A 101 8.83 36.18 9.35
CA THR A 101 8.82 36.62 10.75
C THR A 101 7.47 36.42 11.39
N GLU A 102 7.44 36.33 12.72
CA GLU A 102 6.22 36.23 13.51
C GLU A 102 6.27 37.18 14.71
N ASP A 103 5.22 37.98 14.86
CA ASP A 103 5.00 38.83 16.04
C ASP A 103 3.59 38.65 16.62
N GLU A 104 3.21 39.49 17.60
CA GLU A 104 1.90 39.42 18.27
C GLU A 104 0.70 39.60 17.31
N THR A 105 0.92 40.21 16.14
CA THR A 105 -0.09 40.52 15.15
C THR A 105 -0.23 39.44 14.07
N GLY A 106 0.80 38.59 13.88
CA GLY A 106 0.72 37.44 13.01
C GLY A 106 2.05 37.02 12.38
N ILE A 107 1.92 36.25 11.30
CA ILE A 107 3.03 35.79 10.46
C ILE A 107 3.13 36.74 9.27
N PHE A 108 4.36 37.12 8.93
CA PHE A 108 4.70 37.95 7.79
C PHE A 108 5.65 37.18 6.88
N GLU A 109 5.30 37.11 5.61
CA GLU A 109 6.13 36.51 4.56
C GLU A 109 6.39 37.59 3.50
N THR A 110 7.65 37.99 3.37
CA THR A 110 8.11 39.09 2.50
C THR A 110 9.05 38.56 1.43
N GLN A 111 9.09 39.18 0.26
CA GLN A 111 10.00 38.75 -0.82
C GLN A 111 11.23 39.65 -0.84
N ASN A 112 12.40 39.02 -0.73
CA ASN A 112 13.70 39.65 -0.51
C ASN A 112 14.72 39.22 -1.56
N LEU A 113 15.82 39.95 -1.64
CA LEU A 113 16.92 39.73 -2.58
C LEU A 113 18.27 39.75 -1.87
N ALA A 114 19.15 38.82 -2.23
CA ALA A 114 20.58 38.91 -2.00
C ALA A 114 21.35 38.76 -3.31
N VAL A 115 22.52 39.41 -3.40
CA VAL A 115 23.32 39.45 -4.63
C VAL A 115 24.74 38.98 -4.35
N SER A 116 25.33 38.25 -5.30
CA SER A 116 26.74 37.87 -5.27
C SER A 116 27.43 38.07 -6.61
N LYS A 117 28.67 38.59 -6.55
CA LYS A 117 29.54 38.76 -7.73
C LYS A 117 30.46 37.59 -7.96
N ASP A 118 30.81 36.83 -6.92
CA ASP A 118 31.73 35.70 -7.00
C ASP A 118 31.04 34.35 -6.85
N GLY A 119 29.76 34.36 -6.46
CA GLY A 119 28.95 33.18 -6.24
C GLY A 119 29.19 32.53 -4.88
N ILE A 120 29.97 33.16 -4.00
CA ILE A 120 30.39 32.64 -2.68
C ILE A 120 29.98 33.59 -1.56
N HIS A 121 30.17 34.90 -1.75
CA HIS A 121 29.81 35.92 -0.75
C HIS A 121 28.54 36.64 -1.19
N PHE A 122 27.52 36.65 -0.33
CA PHE A 122 26.20 37.20 -0.62
C PHE A 122 25.91 38.43 0.24
N VAL A 123 25.33 39.46 -0.37
CA VAL A 123 24.92 40.70 0.30
C VAL A 123 23.42 40.90 0.09
N LYS A 124 22.66 41.00 1.18
CA LYS A 124 21.23 41.33 1.14
C LYS A 124 21.04 42.76 0.62
N ALA A 125 20.10 42.94 -0.31
CA ALA A 125 19.82 44.22 -0.95
C ALA A 125 19.29 45.26 0.05
N GLU A 126 19.64 46.53 -0.13
CA GLU A 126 19.15 47.63 0.71
C GLU A 126 17.65 47.90 0.48
N GLU A 127 17.15 47.53 -0.69
CA GLU A 127 15.75 47.65 -1.10
C GLU A 127 14.83 46.65 -0.39
N ASN A 128 15.36 45.67 0.35
CA ASN A 128 14.55 44.66 1.03
C ASN A 128 13.64 45.28 2.12
N PRO A 129 12.38 44.83 2.22
CA PRO A 129 11.74 43.83 1.36
C PRO A 129 11.28 44.43 0.04
N LEU A 130 11.52 43.70 -1.06
CA LEU A 130 11.08 44.09 -2.40
C LEU A 130 9.56 44.04 -2.52
N ILE A 131 8.93 43.04 -1.90
CA ILE A 131 7.47 42.91 -1.78
C ILE A 131 7.16 42.64 -0.32
N LYS A 132 6.41 43.55 0.31
CA LYS A 132 6.24 43.61 1.78
C LYS A 132 5.04 42.85 2.33
N GLU A 133 4.04 42.61 1.49
CA GLU A 133 2.79 41.97 1.90
C GLU A 133 2.10 41.32 0.71
N VAL A 134 1.12 40.47 1.00
CA VAL A 134 0.26 39.85 -0.01
C VAL A 134 -0.56 40.94 -0.71
N PRO A 135 -0.52 41.08 -2.05
CA PRO A 135 -1.22 42.16 -2.74
C PRO A 135 -2.75 42.09 -2.64
N GLU A 136 -3.30 40.90 -2.48
CA GLU A 136 -4.75 40.65 -2.46
C GLU A 136 -5.31 40.54 -1.05
N LYS A 137 -6.46 41.19 -0.81
CA LYS A 137 -7.13 41.13 0.50
C LYS A 137 -7.58 39.70 0.82
N GLY A 138 -7.32 39.28 2.05
CA GLY A 138 -7.72 37.96 2.57
C GLY A 138 -6.63 36.90 2.45
N GLY A 139 -5.64 37.09 1.58
CA GLY A 139 -4.47 36.21 1.51
C GLY A 139 -3.61 36.30 2.77
N ARG A 140 -3.03 35.17 3.19
CA ARG A 140 -2.21 35.08 4.41
C ARG A 140 -0.85 34.45 4.12
N ASP A 141 -0.83 33.29 3.47
CA ASP A 141 0.38 32.66 2.98
C ASP A 141 0.86 33.33 1.69
N PHE A 142 2.16 33.61 1.59
CA PHE A 142 2.81 34.28 0.47
C PHE A 142 4.32 34.05 0.45
N ARG A 143 4.76 32.98 -0.23
CA ARG A 143 6.16 32.52 -0.18
C ARG A 143 6.65 31.84 -1.45
N ASP A 144 7.95 31.61 -1.47
CA ASP A 144 8.71 30.82 -2.44
C ASP A 144 8.76 31.45 -3.84
N PRO A 145 9.42 32.62 -3.99
CA PRO A 145 9.45 33.35 -5.26
C PRO A 145 10.30 32.63 -6.31
N LYS A 146 9.71 32.36 -7.47
CA LYS A 146 10.40 31.92 -8.68
C LYS A 146 10.56 33.07 -9.67
N VAL A 147 11.81 33.44 -9.98
CA VAL A 147 12.13 34.48 -10.96
C VAL A 147 12.64 33.87 -12.27
N PHE A 148 12.13 34.38 -13.40
CA PHE A 148 12.54 33.98 -14.74
C PHE A 148 12.30 35.10 -15.75
N PHE A 149 12.94 35.02 -16.92
CA PHE A 149 12.75 36.00 -17.99
C PHE A 149 11.77 35.46 -19.03
N ALA A 150 10.67 36.17 -19.28
CA ALA A 150 9.67 35.78 -20.26
C ALA A 150 8.97 36.99 -20.89
N GLN A 151 8.75 36.91 -22.20
CA GLN A 151 8.05 37.95 -22.98
C GLN A 151 8.68 39.35 -22.77
N GLY A 152 10.02 39.42 -22.76
CA GLY A 152 10.76 40.68 -22.71
C GLY A 152 10.86 41.36 -21.34
N LYS A 153 10.38 40.72 -20.26
CA LYS A 153 10.45 41.24 -18.88
C LYS A 153 10.89 40.14 -17.92
N TRP A 154 11.42 40.55 -16.77
CA TRP A 154 11.55 39.66 -15.63
C TRP A 154 10.18 39.40 -15.02
N ARG A 155 9.89 38.14 -14.75
CA ARG A 155 8.67 37.67 -14.10
C ARG A 155 9.04 37.05 -12.77
N MET A 156 8.21 37.27 -11.76
CA MET A 156 8.26 36.57 -10.49
C MET A 156 6.90 35.96 -10.27
N ILE A 157 6.86 34.66 -10.03
CA ILE A 157 5.69 34.00 -9.47
C ILE A 157 5.94 33.70 -8.00
N CYS A 158 4.90 33.80 -7.19
CA CYS A 158 4.97 33.56 -5.75
C CYS A 158 3.74 32.77 -5.30
N GLY A 159 3.94 31.81 -4.41
CA GLY A 159 2.91 30.90 -3.94
C GLY A 159 2.10 31.56 -2.84
N GLY A 160 0.85 31.16 -2.68
CA GLY A 160 0.03 31.63 -1.57
C GLY A 160 -1.35 31.01 -1.52
N SER A 161 -2.23 31.64 -0.77
CA SER A 161 -3.58 31.14 -0.48
C SER A 161 -4.63 32.27 -0.51
N THR A 162 -5.91 31.90 -0.69
CA THR A 162 -7.05 32.83 -0.55
C THR A 162 -7.34 33.20 0.90
N GLY A 163 -6.85 32.41 1.86
CA GLY A 163 -7.21 32.52 3.28
C GLY A 163 -6.30 31.72 4.19
N ARG A 164 -6.85 31.24 5.31
CA ARG A 164 -6.11 30.39 6.26
C ARG A 164 -6.08 28.95 5.76
N ILE A 165 -4.92 28.34 5.71
CA ILE A 165 -4.74 26.95 5.27
C ILE A 165 -5.60 25.94 6.06
N GLU A 166 -5.89 26.23 7.34
CA GLU A 166 -6.74 25.38 8.18
C GLU A 166 -8.22 25.44 7.76
N HIS A 167 -8.62 26.49 7.04
CA HIS A 167 -9.99 26.68 6.58
C HIS A 167 -10.25 25.83 5.32
N PRO A 168 -11.33 25.02 5.28
CA PRO A 168 -11.60 24.14 4.14
C PRO A 168 -11.87 24.87 2.83
N ASP A 169 -12.32 26.12 2.89
CA ASP A 169 -12.58 26.98 1.72
C ASP A 169 -11.35 27.75 1.23
N SER A 170 -10.17 27.57 1.86
CA SER A 170 -8.94 28.17 1.36
C SER A 170 -8.49 27.47 0.07
N CYS A 171 -8.08 28.24 -0.93
CA CYS A 171 -7.58 27.75 -2.20
C CYS A 171 -6.14 28.25 -2.42
N GLY A 172 -5.29 27.40 -3.00
CA GLY A 172 -3.95 27.80 -3.43
C GLY A 172 -3.98 28.87 -4.52
N ARG A 173 -2.97 29.74 -4.56
CA ARG A 173 -2.80 30.81 -5.55
C ARG A 173 -1.35 30.90 -6.02
N ILE A 174 -1.19 31.30 -7.28
CA ILE A 174 0.08 31.72 -7.87
C ILE A 174 -0.06 33.19 -8.27
N TYR A 175 0.64 34.08 -7.57
CA TYR A 175 0.68 35.51 -7.86
C TYR A 175 1.74 35.81 -8.92
N LEU A 176 1.50 36.79 -9.79
CA LEU A 176 2.45 37.23 -10.81
C LEU A 176 2.90 38.68 -10.56
N PHE A 177 4.20 38.90 -10.70
CA PHE A 177 4.83 40.21 -10.70
C PHE A 177 5.74 40.36 -11.91
N SER A 178 5.97 41.61 -12.31
CA SER A 178 6.82 41.95 -13.44
C SER A 178 7.85 43.01 -13.06
N SER A 179 9.07 42.90 -13.59
CA SER A 179 10.16 43.85 -13.39
C SER A 179 10.96 44.06 -14.68
N THR A 180 11.63 45.21 -14.77
CA THR A 180 12.61 45.52 -15.81
C THR A 180 14.04 45.50 -15.30
N ASP A 181 14.25 45.49 -13.98
CA ASP A 181 15.56 45.70 -13.37
C ASP A 181 15.90 44.74 -12.22
N LEU A 182 15.04 43.78 -11.89
CA LEU A 182 15.16 42.81 -10.78
C LEU A 182 14.96 43.38 -9.36
N TYR A 183 14.95 44.70 -9.18
CA TYR A 183 14.79 45.34 -7.87
C TYR A 183 13.36 45.86 -7.66
N HIS A 184 12.74 46.43 -8.68
CA HIS A 184 11.40 47.02 -8.60
C HIS A 184 10.37 46.11 -9.26
N TRP A 185 9.39 45.66 -8.48
CA TRP A 185 8.39 44.69 -8.91
C TRP A 185 6.98 45.28 -8.92
N ALA A 186 6.29 45.16 -10.05
CA ALA A 186 4.89 45.55 -10.22
C ALA A 186 3.99 44.32 -10.16
N TYR A 187 3.00 44.34 -9.27
CA TYR A 187 1.98 43.30 -9.18
C TYR A 187 1.15 43.26 -10.47
N SER A 188 1.03 42.08 -11.06
CA SER A 188 0.34 41.85 -12.34
C SER A 188 -1.02 41.18 -12.15
N GLY A 189 -1.20 40.35 -11.11
CA GLY A 189 -2.47 39.68 -10.80
C GLY A 189 -2.27 38.27 -10.22
N ILE A 190 -3.38 37.53 -10.14
CA ILE A 190 -3.38 36.09 -9.84
C ILE A 190 -3.27 35.35 -11.17
N LEU A 191 -2.16 34.65 -11.38
CA LEU A 191 -1.93 33.87 -12.59
C LEU A 191 -2.75 32.58 -12.59
N TYR A 192 -2.88 31.96 -11.42
CA TYR A 192 -3.70 30.77 -11.23
C TYR A 192 -4.27 30.70 -9.80
N GLU A 193 -5.51 30.26 -9.68
CA GLU A 193 -6.18 29.96 -8.41
C GLU A 193 -6.67 28.51 -8.47
N ALA A 194 -6.46 27.77 -7.39
CA ALA A 194 -6.78 26.35 -7.30
C ALA A 194 -8.27 26.07 -7.50
N GLU A 195 -8.59 25.07 -8.31
CA GLU A 195 -9.93 24.50 -8.37
C GLU A 195 -10.23 23.66 -7.11
N PRO A 196 -11.51 23.39 -6.79
CA PRO A 196 -11.87 22.56 -5.65
C PRO A 196 -11.13 21.22 -5.66
N GLY A 197 -10.34 20.98 -4.60
CA GLY A 197 -9.57 19.76 -4.42
C GLY A 197 -8.10 19.84 -4.84
N GLU A 198 -7.66 20.88 -5.57
CA GLU A 198 -6.25 21.03 -6.01
C GLU A 198 -5.29 21.50 -4.89
N GLY A 199 -5.82 21.85 -3.71
CA GLY A 199 -5.03 22.24 -2.54
C GLY A 199 -5.41 23.62 -2.00
N ARG A 200 -5.03 23.86 -0.74
CA ARG A 200 -5.41 25.05 0.04
C ARG A 200 -4.35 26.15 0.07
N MET A 201 -3.13 25.76 -0.25
CA MET A 201 -1.92 26.59 -0.33
C MET A 201 -1.01 25.96 -1.39
N PHE A 202 -0.36 26.81 -2.18
CA PHE A 202 0.62 26.42 -3.19
C PHE A 202 2.01 26.86 -2.75
N GLU A 203 2.84 25.90 -2.34
CA GLU A 203 4.25 26.12 -2.01
C GLU A 203 5.13 25.88 -3.23
N CYS A 204 6.30 26.54 -3.26
CA CYS A 204 7.33 26.34 -4.28
C CYS A 204 6.77 26.36 -5.72
N PRO A 205 6.04 27.42 -6.14
CA PRO A 205 5.59 27.48 -7.51
C PRO A 205 6.78 27.59 -8.46
N ASP A 206 6.65 26.99 -9.64
CA ASP A 206 7.65 27.07 -10.69
C ASP A 206 6.99 27.26 -12.07
N ALA A 207 7.77 27.77 -13.02
CA ALA A 207 7.33 27.94 -14.40
C ALA A 207 8.46 27.66 -15.38
N PHE A 208 8.18 26.80 -16.36
CA PHE A 208 9.10 26.49 -17.46
C PHE A 208 8.34 26.19 -18.74
N CYS A 209 9.06 26.24 -19.87
CA CYS A 209 8.49 26.01 -21.19
C CYS A 209 9.24 24.87 -21.90
N LEU A 210 8.50 23.95 -22.52
CA LEU A 210 9.01 22.86 -23.37
C LEU A 210 8.29 22.92 -24.72
N ASP A 211 9.05 23.04 -25.81
CA ASP A 211 8.64 23.15 -27.22
C ASP A 211 7.65 24.28 -27.61
N ASP A 212 6.90 24.84 -26.67
CA ASP A 212 5.88 25.91 -26.76
C ASP A 212 4.82 25.78 -25.64
N VAL A 213 4.78 24.65 -24.92
CA VAL A 213 3.88 24.44 -23.78
C VAL A 213 4.49 25.05 -22.53
N TRP A 214 3.68 25.81 -21.79
CA TRP A 214 4.05 26.26 -20.46
C TRP A 214 3.56 25.30 -19.40
N PHE A 215 4.42 25.04 -18.43
CA PHE A 215 4.13 24.28 -17.23
C PHE A 215 4.21 25.22 -16.03
N LEU A 216 3.13 25.29 -15.25
CA LEU A 216 3.15 25.82 -13.89
C LEU A 216 3.18 24.64 -12.94
N THR A 217 4.12 24.61 -12.00
CA THR A 217 4.18 23.56 -10.98
C THR A 217 4.07 24.14 -9.60
N THR A 218 3.67 23.33 -8.62
CA THR A 218 3.55 23.72 -7.22
C THR A 218 3.58 22.48 -6.34
N SER A 219 3.81 22.66 -5.04
CA SER A 219 3.63 21.66 -4.00
C SER A 219 2.35 21.98 -3.23
N PRO A 220 1.21 21.32 -3.55
CA PRO A 220 -0.07 21.66 -2.96
C PRO A 220 -0.20 21.10 -1.55
N MET A 221 -0.66 21.93 -0.61
CA MET A 221 -0.99 21.47 0.73
C MET A 221 -2.48 21.09 0.82
N TYR A 222 -2.77 19.96 1.48
CA TYR A 222 -4.13 19.44 1.66
C TYR A 222 -4.93 19.22 0.35
N GLU A 223 -4.23 18.77 -0.69
CA GLU A 223 -4.85 18.28 -1.93
C GLU A 223 -5.68 17.01 -1.65
N LYS A 224 -6.78 16.80 -2.39
CA LYS A 224 -7.79 15.77 -2.08
C LYS A 224 -7.24 14.33 -2.09
N ASP A 225 -6.31 14.03 -2.98
CA ASP A 225 -5.66 12.73 -3.17
C ASP A 225 -4.24 12.74 -2.54
N SER A 226 -3.92 13.84 -1.84
CA SER A 226 -2.66 14.10 -1.15
C SER A 226 -1.43 14.08 -2.06
N VAL A 227 -1.57 14.39 -3.36
CA VAL A 227 -0.39 14.45 -4.25
C VAL A 227 0.65 15.44 -3.73
N THR A 228 1.93 15.10 -3.85
CA THR A 228 3.03 15.91 -3.28
C THR A 228 3.45 17.06 -4.19
N THR A 229 3.12 16.95 -5.48
CA THR A 229 3.34 17.99 -6.49
C THR A 229 2.16 18.05 -7.44
N LEU A 230 1.88 19.24 -7.96
CA LEU A 230 0.91 19.49 -9.01
C LEU A 230 1.64 20.18 -10.16
N TYR A 231 1.39 19.75 -11.39
CA TYR A 231 1.70 20.53 -12.59
C TYR A 231 0.42 20.83 -13.35
N LEU A 232 0.43 21.99 -14.00
CA LEU A 232 -0.60 22.48 -14.89
C LEU A 232 0.08 22.85 -16.20
N SER A 233 -0.37 22.28 -17.31
CA SER A 233 0.14 22.63 -18.63
C SER A 233 -0.89 23.43 -19.42
N GLY A 234 -0.42 24.39 -20.21
CA GLY A 234 -1.30 25.17 -21.06
C GLY A 234 -0.62 26.36 -21.72
N GLN A 235 -1.44 27.31 -22.17
CA GLN A 235 -1.00 28.56 -22.79
C GLN A 235 -0.97 29.69 -21.77
N VAL A 236 0.02 30.57 -21.84
CA VAL A 236 0.18 31.70 -20.91
C VAL A 236 0.45 33.02 -21.63
N ASP A 237 -0.23 34.07 -21.19
CA ASP A 237 0.05 35.47 -21.52
C ASP A 237 0.43 36.20 -20.22
N PHE A 238 1.73 36.36 -19.97
CA PHE A 238 2.22 36.99 -18.74
C PHE A 238 1.97 38.50 -18.72
N ASP A 239 1.83 39.15 -19.87
CA ASP A 239 1.51 40.58 -19.92
C ASP A 239 0.03 40.84 -19.57
N LYS A 240 -0.87 39.90 -19.89
CA LYS A 240 -2.27 39.96 -19.47
C LYS A 240 -2.56 39.26 -18.14
N CYS A 241 -1.60 38.52 -17.60
CA CYS A 241 -1.77 37.67 -16.43
C CYS A 241 -2.87 36.60 -16.65
N GLU A 242 -2.85 35.96 -17.82
CA GLU A 242 -3.82 34.93 -18.21
C GLU A 242 -3.12 33.57 -18.38
N PHE A 243 -3.61 32.53 -17.70
CA PHE A 243 -3.19 31.15 -17.91
C PHE A 243 -4.40 30.29 -18.30
N HIS A 244 -4.34 29.69 -19.49
CA HIS A 244 -5.39 28.81 -19.98
C HIS A 244 -4.97 27.35 -19.78
N LYS A 245 -5.40 26.77 -18.65
CA LYS A 245 -5.12 25.37 -18.29
C LYS A 245 -5.68 24.41 -19.33
N GLU A 246 -4.87 23.45 -19.75
CA GLU A 246 -5.25 22.36 -20.66
C GLU A 246 -5.25 21.01 -19.94
N ILE A 247 -4.19 20.69 -19.20
CA ILE A 247 -4.01 19.42 -18.48
C ILE A 247 -3.45 19.70 -17.08
N SER A 248 -3.84 18.89 -16.11
CA SER A 248 -3.19 18.82 -14.80
C SER A 248 -2.68 17.40 -14.51
N GLY A 249 -1.65 17.29 -13.66
CA GLY A 249 -1.08 16.03 -13.22
C GLY A 249 -0.09 16.22 -12.07
N THR A 250 0.67 15.19 -11.73
CA THR A 250 1.77 15.28 -10.74
C THR A 250 3.12 15.03 -11.39
N LEU A 251 4.17 15.70 -10.90
CA LEU A 251 5.54 15.47 -11.35
C LEU A 251 6.04 14.09 -10.91
N ASP A 252 5.54 13.58 -9.79
CA ASP A 252 5.90 12.27 -9.26
C ASP A 252 4.72 11.65 -8.49
N LEU A 253 4.50 10.35 -8.70
CA LEU A 253 3.45 9.54 -8.07
C LEU A 253 3.93 8.91 -6.76
N GLY A 254 5.13 9.22 -6.32
CA GLY A 254 5.78 8.76 -5.11
C GLY A 254 5.25 9.45 -3.85
N THR A 255 5.76 9.01 -2.72
CA THR A 255 5.40 9.54 -1.39
C THR A 255 6.40 10.58 -0.87
N HIS A 256 7.56 10.69 -1.52
CA HIS A 256 8.71 11.48 -1.07
C HIS A 256 9.29 12.30 -2.22
N TYR A 257 8.49 13.17 -2.85
CA TYR A 257 8.95 14.09 -3.89
C TYR A 257 8.19 15.41 -3.74
N TYR A 258 8.80 16.41 -3.11
CA TYR A 258 8.17 17.67 -2.71
C TYR A 258 9.08 18.86 -3.04
N ALA A 259 8.53 20.07 -3.11
CA ALA A 259 9.27 21.30 -3.35
C ALA A 259 10.20 21.22 -4.57
N ALA A 260 9.71 20.63 -5.65
CA ALA A 260 10.49 20.49 -6.87
C ALA A 260 10.76 21.85 -7.50
N GLN A 261 12.01 22.07 -7.93
CA GLN A 261 12.39 23.28 -8.64
C GLN A 261 13.19 22.96 -9.89
N THR A 262 12.79 23.58 -10.99
CA THR A 262 13.46 23.52 -12.28
C THR A 262 14.54 24.58 -12.42
N TYR A 263 15.51 24.27 -13.25
CA TYR A 263 16.56 25.17 -13.63
C TYR A 263 16.97 24.92 -15.09
N PRO A 264 17.24 26.00 -15.85
CA PRO A 264 17.77 25.86 -17.19
C PRO A 264 19.25 25.44 -17.12
N VAL A 265 19.65 24.49 -17.96
CA VAL A 265 21.07 24.19 -18.19
C VAL A 265 21.54 24.72 -19.55
N LEU A 266 22.86 24.67 -19.75
CA LEU A 266 23.48 24.93 -21.05
C LEU A 266 22.79 24.10 -22.14
N HIS A 267 22.49 24.73 -23.28
CA HIS A 267 21.81 24.13 -24.45
C HIS A 267 20.28 23.97 -24.37
N GLY A 268 19.61 24.59 -23.38
CA GLY A 268 18.14 24.73 -23.40
C GLY A 268 17.36 23.55 -22.84
N GLU A 269 18.05 22.54 -22.29
CA GLU A 269 17.41 21.46 -21.54
C GLU A 269 16.88 21.98 -20.19
N ILE A 270 15.67 21.56 -19.82
CA ILE A 270 15.07 21.88 -18.51
C ILE A 270 15.30 20.71 -17.58
N ARG A 271 15.89 21.01 -16.43
CA ARG A 271 16.15 20.01 -15.39
C ARG A 271 15.46 20.39 -14.09
N SER A 272 15.28 19.43 -13.19
CA SER A 272 14.82 19.71 -11.83
C SER A 272 15.58 18.93 -10.78
N VAL A 273 15.49 19.46 -9.57
CA VAL A 273 15.82 18.79 -8.31
C VAL A 273 14.61 18.97 -7.39
N ALA A 274 14.35 18.01 -6.51
CA ALA A 274 13.28 18.08 -5.53
C ALA A 274 13.77 17.61 -4.17
N TRP A 275 13.10 18.03 -3.11
CA TRP A 275 13.30 17.42 -1.81
C TRP A 275 12.63 16.05 -1.81
N LEU A 276 13.41 15.01 -1.54
CA LEU A 276 12.87 13.69 -1.33
C LEU A 276 12.32 13.61 0.09
N GLY A 277 11.13 14.13 0.32
CA GLY A 277 10.53 14.21 1.64
C GLY A 277 9.06 14.53 1.59
N GLY A 278 8.50 14.79 2.75
CA GLY A 278 7.09 15.12 2.94
C GLY A 278 6.84 15.58 4.36
N TRP A 279 5.63 16.06 4.63
CA TRP A 279 5.26 16.66 5.90
C TRP A 279 4.33 15.77 6.72
N LEU A 280 4.33 15.93 8.05
CA LEU A 280 3.52 15.13 8.98
C LEU A 280 1.99 15.25 8.78
N TRP A 281 1.52 16.25 8.05
CA TRP A 281 0.11 16.36 7.67
C TRP A 281 -0.27 15.41 6.53
N MET A 282 0.70 14.89 5.79
CA MET A 282 0.49 13.88 4.75
C MET A 282 0.22 12.52 5.41
N PRO A 283 -0.84 11.79 5.01
CA PRO A 283 -1.32 10.63 5.77
C PRO A 283 -0.34 9.44 5.83
N TRP A 284 0.66 9.39 4.94
CA TRP A 284 1.72 8.38 4.94
C TRP A 284 2.96 8.79 5.73
N ILE A 285 3.21 10.07 5.99
CA ILE A 285 4.41 10.51 6.71
C ILE A 285 4.16 10.39 8.21
N ARG A 286 4.82 9.43 8.86
CA ARG A 286 4.69 9.18 10.31
C ARG A 286 5.75 9.91 11.14
N ASP A 287 6.95 9.99 10.59
CA ASP A 287 8.10 10.72 11.11
C ASP A 287 9.03 11.08 9.92
N PHE A 288 10.11 11.81 10.18
CA PHE A 288 11.09 12.19 9.16
C PHE A 288 12.27 11.21 9.05
N GLY A 289 12.09 9.98 9.53
CA GLY A 289 13.15 8.97 9.62
C GLY A 289 14.01 9.09 10.89
N PRO A 290 15.00 8.20 11.05
CA PRO A 290 15.87 8.16 12.21
C PRO A 290 16.76 9.41 12.32
N GLU A 291 17.24 9.67 13.54
CA GLU A 291 18.21 10.74 13.85
C GLU A 291 19.62 10.22 13.63
N GLU A 292 20.32 10.77 12.64
CA GLU A 292 21.67 10.35 12.25
C GLU A 292 22.66 11.53 12.26
N GLY A 293 22.25 12.66 12.85
CA GLY A 293 22.98 13.91 12.78
C GLY A 293 22.83 14.64 11.43
N TYR A 294 22.11 14.04 10.48
CA TYR A 294 21.64 14.68 9.26
C TYR A 294 20.22 14.21 8.92
N ARG A 295 19.43 15.03 8.23
CA ARG A 295 18.14 14.67 7.63
C ARG A 295 17.88 15.45 6.36
N GLY A 296 17.16 14.82 5.44
CA GLY A 296 16.81 15.40 4.14
C GLY A 296 17.76 14.92 3.03
N ILE A 297 17.17 14.73 1.85
CA ILE A 297 17.83 14.22 0.65
C ILE A 297 17.26 15.02 -0.51
N LEU A 298 18.10 15.51 -1.41
CA LEU A 298 17.67 16.11 -2.67
C LEU A 298 17.82 15.11 -3.80
N ASP A 299 16.84 15.10 -4.69
CA ASP A 299 16.80 14.21 -5.84
C ASP A 299 18.01 14.40 -6.75
N VAL A 300 18.35 13.36 -7.49
CA VAL A 300 19.25 13.49 -8.63
C VAL A 300 18.62 14.39 -9.69
N SER A 301 19.46 15.01 -10.51
CA SER A 301 18.96 15.88 -11.57
C SER A 301 18.14 15.10 -12.61
N ARG A 302 16.85 15.44 -12.71
CA ARG A 302 15.96 14.96 -13.78
C ARG A 302 16.02 15.86 -15.00
N VAL A 303 15.77 15.28 -16.17
CA VAL A 303 15.59 15.97 -17.45
C VAL A 303 14.13 15.84 -17.85
N TRP A 304 13.46 16.96 -18.08
CA TRP A 304 12.07 17.00 -18.53
C TRP A 304 11.99 17.14 -20.04
N TYR A 305 11.05 16.41 -20.65
CA TYR A 305 10.78 16.47 -22.08
C TYR A 305 9.32 16.13 -22.37
N LEU A 306 8.89 16.40 -23.60
CA LEU A 306 7.60 15.97 -24.12
C LEU A 306 7.77 14.74 -25.00
N ASP A 307 6.87 13.77 -24.85
CA ASP A 307 6.76 12.68 -25.81
C ASP A 307 6.04 13.11 -27.10
N ASP A 308 5.90 12.17 -28.06
CA ASP A 308 5.24 12.43 -29.35
C ASP A 308 3.78 12.89 -29.22
N ASN A 309 3.13 12.62 -28.08
CA ASN A 309 1.77 13.04 -27.76
C ASN A 309 1.74 14.32 -26.89
N ARG A 310 2.87 15.01 -26.74
CA ARG A 310 3.04 16.23 -25.94
C ARG A 310 2.74 16.03 -24.44
N ARG A 311 2.98 14.83 -23.92
CA ARG A 311 2.85 14.52 -22.48
C ARG A 311 4.18 14.72 -21.78
N LEU A 312 4.14 15.20 -20.54
CA LEU A 312 5.33 15.45 -19.74
C LEU A 312 5.97 14.13 -19.30
N CYS A 313 7.23 13.93 -19.67
CA CYS A 313 8.07 12.79 -19.31
C CYS A 313 9.34 13.26 -18.61
N ALA A 314 9.95 12.36 -17.83
CA ALA A 314 11.23 12.63 -17.17
C ALA A 314 12.20 11.46 -17.31
N LYS A 315 13.48 11.77 -17.47
CA LYS A 315 14.57 10.80 -17.39
C LYS A 315 15.65 11.27 -16.42
N VAL A 316 16.45 10.34 -15.91
CA VAL A 316 17.68 10.67 -15.18
C VAL A 316 18.69 11.26 -16.16
N ALA A 317 19.44 12.29 -15.75
CA ALA A 317 20.50 12.86 -16.57
C ALA A 317 21.58 11.81 -16.91
N ASP A 318 22.05 11.80 -18.16
CA ASP A 318 22.99 10.78 -18.67
C ASP A 318 24.27 10.65 -17.84
N LYS A 319 24.77 11.76 -17.27
CA LYS A 319 25.93 11.75 -16.38
C LYS A 319 25.68 10.98 -15.08
N VAL A 320 24.50 11.15 -14.48
CA VAL A 320 24.12 10.42 -13.25
C VAL A 320 24.04 8.93 -13.58
N LYS A 321 23.37 8.58 -14.68
CA LYS A 321 23.27 7.18 -15.14
C LYS A 321 24.64 6.54 -15.39
N ALA A 322 25.63 7.30 -15.86
CA ALA A 322 26.98 6.81 -16.12
C ALA A 322 27.77 6.41 -14.85
N GLU A 323 27.42 6.96 -13.68
CA GLU A 323 28.05 6.61 -12.39
C GLU A 323 27.42 5.35 -11.75
N MET A 324 26.38 4.79 -12.37
CA MET A 324 25.61 3.70 -11.78
C MET A 324 26.01 2.34 -12.34
N LYS A 325 25.92 1.33 -11.48
CA LYS A 325 26.03 -0.06 -11.91
C LYS A 325 24.75 -0.49 -12.63
N LEU A 326 24.90 -0.83 -13.91
CA LEU A 326 23.77 -1.16 -14.78
C LEU A 326 23.42 -2.66 -14.76
N PHE A 327 22.14 -2.97 -14.58
CA PHE A 327 21.56 -4.29 -14.77
C PHE A 327 20.41 -4.20 -15.78
N SER A 328 20.67 -4.50 -17.04
CA SER A 328 19.63 -4.56 -18.07
C SER A 328 19.06 -5.98 -18.19
N ARG A 329 17.74 -6.12 -18.23
CA ARG A 329 17.00 -7.38 -18.36
C ARG A 329 15.88 -7.29 -19.38
N THR A 330 15.63 -8.42 -20.03
CA THR A 330 14.56 -8.56 -21.00
C THR A 330 13.44 -9.41 -20.44
N LEU A 331 12.24 -8.85 -20.29
CA LEU A 331 11.07 -9.56 -19.77
C LEU A 331 10.48 -10.47 -20.85
N GLU A 332 10.41 -11.77 -20.55
CA GLU A 332 9.85 -12.81 -21.42
C GLU A 332 8.50 -13.32 -20.90
N LYS A 333 7.70 -13.92 -21.79
CA LYS A 333 6.35 -14.43 -21.47
C LYS A 333 6.32 -15.45 -20.30
N HIS A 334 7.40 -16.17 -20.08
CA HIS A 334 7.52 -17.20 -19.04
C HIS A 334 8.74 -16.93 -18.15
N TRP A 335 8.85 -15.68 -17.66
CA TRP A 335 9.93 -15.23 -16.80
C TRP A 335 9.95 -15.98 -15.46
N THR A 336 11.07 -16.64 -15.14
CA THR A 336 11.22 -17.45 -13.91
C THR A 336 11.68 -16.66 -12.69
N GLY A 337 11.76 -15.34 -12.82
CA GLY A 337 12.26 -14.46 -11.78
C GLY A 337 13.76 -14.22 -11.86
N GLU A 338 14.22 -13.09 -11.33
CA GLU A 338 15.63 -12.82 -11.16
C GLU A 338 15.92 -11.99 -9.91
N ASN A 339 16.95 -12.43 -9.19
CA ASN A 339 17.44 -11.77 -8.01
C ASN A 339 18.73 -11.00 -8.31
N ILE A 340 18.69 -9.68 -8.12
CA ILE A 340 19.84 -8.80 -8.06
C ILE A 340 20.16 -8.61 -6.58
N PRO A 341 21.27 -9.17 -6.07
CA PRO A 341 21.60 -9.08 -4.65
C PRO A 341 21.87 -7.61 -4.25
N PRO A 342 21.76 -7.27 -2.96
CA PRO A 342 22.09 -5.93 -2.48
C PRO A 342 23.46 -5.45 -2.94
N GLN A 343 23.52 -4.24 -3.50
CA GLN A 343 24.76 -3.62 -3.99
C GLN A 343 25.17 -2.44 -3.10
N SER A 344 26.47 -2.29 -2.85
CA SER A 344 27.01 -1.13 -2.11
C SER A 344 27.15 0.14 -2.95
N GLU A 345 27.05 0.01 -4.26
CA GLU A 345 27.13 1.10 -5.22
C GLU A 345 25.72 1.43 -5.73
N PRO A 346 25.46 2.65 -6.21
CA PRO A 346 24.21 3.00 -6.88
C PRO A 346 23.90 2.07 -8.05
N VAL A 347 22.64 1.67 -8.17
CA VAL A 347 22.18 0.68 -9.15
C VAL A 347 21.14 1.28 -10.07
N MET A 348 21.31 1.06 -11.38
CA MET A 348 20.26 1.23 -12.37
C MET A 348 19.81 -0.15 -12.85
N VAL A 349 18.55 -0.49 -12.64
CA VAL A 349 17.92 -1.69 -13.21
C VAL A 349 17.05 -1.26 -14.37
N GLU A 350 17.36 -1.73 -15.58
CA GLU A 350 16.54 -1.48 -16.77
C GLU A 350 15.81 -2.77 -17.16
N LEU A 351 14.50 -2.72 -17.22
CA LEU A 351 13.66 -3.82 -17.69
C LEU A 351 13.03 -3.40 -19.01
N LYS A 352 13.14 -4.24 -20.04
CA LYS A 352 12.45 -4.03 -21.32
C LYS A 352 11.77 -5.31 -21.76
N GLY A 353 10.55 -5.23 -22.26
CA GLY A 353 9.86 -6.42 -22.77
C GLY A 353 8.38 -6.34 -22.51
N LYS A 354 7.72 -7.49 -22.31
CA LYS A 354 6.27 -7.53 -22.20
C LYS A 354 5.83 -7.58 -20.75
N LEU A 355 4.76 -6.86 -20.42
CA LEU A 355 4.02 -7.12 -19.19
C LEU A 355 3.29 -8.47 -19.30
N PRO A 356 3.03 -9.17 -18.18
CA PRO A 356 2.28 -10.40 -18.19
C PRO A 356 0.83 -10.18 -18.67
N GLY A 357 0.19 -11.26 -19.08
CA GLY A 357 -1.22 -11.25 -19.50
C GLY A 357 -2.20 -11.40 -18.34
N ASP A 358 -3.46 -11.63 -18.67
CA ASP A 358 -4.55 -11.76 -17.70
C ASP A 358 -4.24 -12.77 -16.58
N GLY A 359 -4.47 -12.35 -15.33
CA GLY A 359 -4.30 -13.18 -14.14
C GLY A 359 -2.88 -13.25 -13.59
N GLU A 360 -1.92 -12.52 -14.16
CA GLU A 360 -0.55 -12.40 -13.66
C GLU A 360 -0.14 -10.93 -13.47
N LEU A 361 0.80 -10.70 -12.55
CA LEU A 361 1.38 -9.40 -12.23
C LEU A 361 2.89 -9.46 -12.43
N LEU A 362 3.49 -8.42 -13.01
CA LEU A 362 4.93 -8.21 -12.86
C LEU A 362 5.13 -7.58 -11.49
N CYS A 363 5.88 -8.22 -10.61
CA CYS A 363 6.22 -7.68 -9.30
C CYS A 363 7.72 -7.53 -9.14
N ILE A 364 8.12 -6.39 -8.58
CA ILE A 364 9.49 -6.00 -8.27
C ILE A 364 9.54 -5.75 -6.77
N ASP A 365 10.23 -6.62 -6.04
CA ASP A 365 10.49 -6.44 -4.61
C ASP A 365 11.84 -5.74 -4.43
N LEU A 366 11.82 -4.54 -3.86
CA LEU A 366 13.01 -3.88 -3.32
C LEU A 366 13.18 -4.34 -1.88
N TYR A 367 14.30 -4.98 -1.55
CA TYR A 367 14.48 -5.61 -0.24
C TYR A 367 15.81 -5.27 0.43
N ASP A 368 15.80 -5.12 1.75
CA ASP A 368 17.01 -4.90 2.55
C ASP A 368 17.63 -6.22 3.05
N THR A 369 18.74 -6.16 3.80
CA THR A 369 19.40 -7.38 4.29
C THR A 369 18.55 -8.21 5.25
N ASP A 370 17.64 -7.54 5.97
CA ASP A 370 16.72 -8.16 6.93
C ASP A 370 15.41 -8.64 6.27
N ARG A 371 15.32 -8.54 4.93
CA ARG A 371 14.16 -8.91 4.10
C ARG A 371 12.90 -8.07 4.36
N HIS A 372 13.05 -6.85 4.87
CA HIS A 372 12.01 -5.84 4.71
C HIS A 372 11.87 -5.54 3.21
N THR A 373 10.63 -5.41 2.72
CA THR A 373 10.37 -5.27 1.28
C THR A 373 9.37 -4.17 0.96
N VAL A 374 9.68 -3.37 -0.06
CA VAL A 374 8.71 -2.60 -0.82
C VAL A 374 8.41 -3.35 -2.12
N THR A 375 7.16 -3.74 -2.32
CA THR A 375 6.74 -4.48 -3.51
C THR A 375 6.02 -3.56 -4.48
N ILE A 376 6.54 -3.41 -5.69
CA ILE A 376 5.90 -2.71 -6.81
C ILE A 376 5.30 -3.77 -7.73
N CYS A 377 4.00 -3.76 -7.99
CA CYS A 377 3.37 -4.66 -8.95
C CYS A 377 2.68 -3.87 -10.07
N PHE A 378 2.81 -4.36 -11.30
CA PHE A 378 2.19 -3.83 -12.51
C PHE A 378 1.11 -4.81 -12.98
N ASP A 379 -0.12 -4.32 -13.09
CA ASP A 379 -1.29 -5.06 -13.54
C ASP A 379 -1.76 -4.52 -14.89
N SER A 380 -1.34 -5.18 -15.97
CA SER A 380 -1.73 -4.82 -17.34
C SER A 380 -3.23 -4.97 -17.62
N THR A 381 -3.91 -5.84 -16.86
CA THR A 381 -5.34 -6.13 -17.04
C THR A 381 -6.17 -5.00 -16.45
N ASN A 382 -5.84 -4.59 -15.23
CA ASN A 382 -6.51 -3.48 -14.55
C ASN A 382 -5.98 -2.10 -14.97
N LYS A 383 -4.82 -2.05 -15.64
CA LYS A 383 -4.08 -0.82 -15.94
C LYS A 383 -3.71 -0.06 -14.67
N GLU A 384 -3.14 -0.77 -13.70
CA GLU A 384 -2.77 -0.23 -12.39
C GLU A 384 -1.34 -0.58 -11.99
N MET A 385 -0.67 0.35 -11.31
CA MET A 385 0.55 0.08 -10.57
C MET A 385 0.26 0.14 -9.07
N THR A 386 0.64 -0.89 -8.33
CA THR A 386 0.52 -0.94 -6.88
C THR A 386 1.90 -0.91 -6.23
N VAL A 387 2.11 -0.02 -5.26
CA VAL A 387 3.31 0.03 -4.41
C VAL A 387 2.90 -0.30 -2.98
N ASN A 388 3.42 -1.41 -2.46
CA ASN A 388 3.07 -1.97 -1.17
C ASN A 388 4.23 -1.85 -0.18
N TYR A 389 4.03 -1.04 0.85
CA TYR A 389 4.97 -0.79 1.93
C TYR A 389 4.65 -1.59 3.21
N ASN A 390 3.65 -2.48 3.22
CA ASN A 390 3.25 -3.20 4.45
C ASN A 390 4.37 -4.05 5.04
N ARG A 391 5.29 -4.51 4.18
CA ARG A 391 6.48 -5.28 4.57
C ARG A 391 7.75 -4.44 4.63
N ALA A 392 7.66 -3.13 4.40
CA ALA A 392 8.79 -2.23 4.58
C ALA A 392 9.16 -2.15 6.07
N ASP A 393 10.33 -1.57 6.34
CA ASP A 393 10.76 -1.34 7.70
C ASP A 393 9.79 -0.38 8.44
N ARG A 394 9.92 -0.29 9.77
CA ARG A 394 9.01 0.50 10.61
C ARG A 394 8.87 1.95 10.17
N ALA A 395 9.96 2.60 9.75
CA ALA A 395 9.95 4.01 9.34
C ALA A 395 9.35 4.19 7.94
N SER A 396 9.21 3.10 7.17
CA SER A 396 8.66 3.11 5.81
C SER A 396 7.31 2.40 5.63
N ARG A 397 6.65 1.96 6.70
CA ARG A 397 5.37 1.23 6.61
C ARG A 397 4.16 2.15 6.36
N TYR A 398 3.94 2.50 5.11
CA TYR A 398 2.93 3.48 4.68
C TYR A 398 1.60 2.90 4.18
N GLY A 399 1.47 1.57 4.09
CA GLY A 399 0.30 0.95 3.50
C GLY A 399 0.49 0.54 2.04
N ILE A 400 -0.61 0.45 1.31
CA ILE A 400 -0.64 0.14 -0.12
C ILE A 400 -1.11 1.38 -0.86
N ARG A 401 -0.39 1.77 -1.92
CA ARG A 401 -0.83 2.79 -2.86
C ARG A 401 -1.05 2.17 -4.22
N THR A 402 -2.24 2.38 -4.78
CA THR A 402 -2.56 1.99 -6.14
C THR A 402 -2.69 3.24 -6.99
N VAL A 403 -2.06 3.22 -8.16
CA VAL A 403 -2.07 4.29 -9.13
C VAL A 403 -2.69 3.77 -10.42
N PRO A 404 -3.77 4.40 -10.92
CA PRO A 404 -4.26 4.15 -12.27
C PRO A 404 -3.22 4.57 -13.30
N CYS A 405 -2.93 3.69 -14.25
CA CYS A 405 -1.93 3.88 -15.29
C CYS A 405 -2.60 3.60 -16.64
N GLU A 406 -3.41 4.57 -17.09
CA GLU A 406 -4.30 4.45 -18.25
C GLU A 406 -3.58 3.98 -19.54
N MET A 407 -2.29 4.28 -19.64
CA MET A 407 -1.41 4.00 -20.76
C MET A 407 -0.39 2.94 -20.37
N MET A 408 -0.79 1.67 -20.47
CA MET A 408 0.13 0.54 -20.42
C MET A 408 0.29 -0.04 -21.81
N GLU A 409 1.50 0.06 -22.35
CA GLU A 409 1.83 -0.60 -23.60
C GLU A 409 2.09 -2.09 -23.37
N LYS A 410 1.88 -2.91 -24.43
CA LYS A 410 2.19 -4.34 -24.34
C LYS A 410 3.68 -4.60 -24.27
N GLU A 411 4.48 -3.73 -24.87
CA GLU A 411 5.92 -3.66 -24.66
C GLU A 411 6.19 -2.45 -23.78
N THR A 412 7.01 -2.61 -22.77
CA THR A 412 7.22 -1.62 -21.73
C THR A 412 8.70 -1.45 -21.43
N ASP A 413 9.08 -0.31 -20.88
CA ASP A 413 10.38 -0.03 -20.31
C ASP A 413 10.25 0.49 -18.87
N ILE A 414 11.01 -0.11 -17.96
CA ILE A 414 11.04 0.25 -16.54
C ILE A 414 12.49 0.46 -16.14
N ASP A 415 12.83 1.68 -15.75
CA ASP A 415 14.11 2.05 -15.16
C ASP A 415 13.93 2.23 -13.64
N ILE A 416 14.76 1.56 -12.85
CA ILE A 416 14.77 1.68 -11.38
C ILE A 416 16.14 2.16 -10.95
N LEU A 417 16.18 3.37 -10.44
CA LEU A 417 17.34 3.96 -9.77
C LEU A 417 17.29 3.62 -8.29
N ILE A 418 18.38 3.11 -7.74
CA ILE A 418 18.55 2.82 -6.32
C ILE A 418 19.85 3.44 -5.85
N ASP A 419 19.81 4.28 -4.83
CA ASP A 419 20.99 4.92 -4.25
C ASP A 419 20.81 5.09 -2.73
N GLY A 420 21.61 4.34 -1.96
CA GLY A 420 21.49 4.30 -0.51
C GLY A 420 20.10 3.82 -0.07
N ASN A 421 19.32 4.73 0.49
CA ASN A 421 18.02 4.48 1.09
C ASN A 421 16.84 5.02 0.24
N THR A 422 17.09 5.44 -0.99
CA THR A 422 16.07 5.95 -1.92
C THR A 422 15.94 5.06 -3.15
N PHE A 423 14.76 5.10 -3.77
CA PHE A 423 14.57 4.56 -5.10
C PHE A 423 13.66 5.45 -5.94
N THR A 424 13.93 5.49 -7.24
CA THR A 424 13.10 6.16 -8.24
C THR A 424 12.79 5.19 -9.37
N LEU A 425 11.50 4.95 -9.59
CA LEU A 425 10.97 4.21 -10.72
C LEU A 425 10.61 5.20 -11.83
N LEU A 426 11.09 4.95 -13.04
CA LEU A 426 10.67 5.62 -14.28
C LEU A 426 10.10 4.55 -15.22
N TRP A 427 8.87 4.71 -15.64
CA TRP A 427 8.13 3.71 -16.41
C TRP A 427 7.41 4.34 -17.61
N GLU A 428 7.31 3.60 -18.71
CA GLU A 428 6.76 4.05 -20.00
C GLU A 428 7.49 5.30 -20.51
N HIS A 429 8.79 5.17 -20.74
CA HIS A 429 9.69 6.27 -21.10
C HIS A 429 9.56 7.45 -20.13
N GLY A 430 9.45 7.16 -18.83
CA GLY A 430 9.36 8.16 -17.79
C GLY A 430 8.06 8.97 -17.78
N LEU A 431 7.00 8.48 -18.42
CA LEU A 431 5.63 8.98 -18.30
C LEU A 431 5.01 8.62 -16.95
N TYR A 432 5.50 7.60 -16.26
CA TYR A 432 5.19 7.35 -14.87
C TYR A 432 6.45 7.43 -14.04
N ARG A 433 6.40 8.19 -12.95
CA ARG A 433 7.54 8.41 -12.04
C ARG A 433 7.08 8.14 -10.63
N TYR A 434 7.84 7.34 -9.88
CA TYR A 434 7.52 7.05 -8.49
C TYR A 434 8.79 7.07 -7.67
N THR A 435 8.88 8.01 -6.73
CA THR A 435 10.01 8.14 -5.82
C THR A 435 9.62 7.75 -4.40
N GLY A 436 10.36 6.82 -3.84
CA GLY A 436 10.13 6.29 -2.50
C GLY A 436 11.40 6.22 -1.69
N LYS A 437 11.20 6.00 -0.38
CA LYS A 437 12.28 5.73 0.57
C LYS A 437 12.01 4.44 1.30
N LEU A 438 13.11 3.78 1.65
CA LEU A 438 13.16 2.77 2.68
C LEU A 438 14.25 3.16 3.67
N TYR A 439 14.20 2.69 4.91
CA TYR A 439 15.30 2.83 5.86
C TYR A 439 15.92 1.45 6.08
N PRO A 440 16.66 0.94 5.07
CA PRO A 440 17.14 -0.43 5.07
C PRO A 440 18.13 -0.66 6.19
N GLN A 441 18.16 -1.89 6.66
CA GLN A 441 19.38 -2.43 7.25
C GLN A 441 20.30 -2.84 6.09
N GLY A 442 21.44 -2.15 5.95
CA GLY A 442 22.36 -2.37 4.84
C GLY A 442 21.85 -1.89 3.48
N ASN A 443 22.28 -2.57 2.42
CA ASN A 443 21.98 -2.21 1.03
C ASN A 443 20.67 -2.82 0.52
N ILE A 444 20.16 -2.28 -0.58
CA ILE A 444 18.91 -2.70 -1.22
C ILE A 444 19.22 -3.66 -2.39
N GLY A 445 18.57 -4.82 -2.39
CA GLY A 445 18.51 -5.74 -3.52
C GLY A 445 17.17 -5.66 -4.26
N VAL A 446 17.10 -6.29 -5.42
CA VAL A 446 15.91 -6.31 -6.28
C VAL A 446 15.55 -7.74 -6.65
N ASP A 447 14.29 -8.13 -6.46
CA ASP A 447 13.76 -9.41 -6.92
C ASP A 447 12.60 -9.16 -7.91
N ILE A 448 12.80 -9.54 -9.16
CA ILE A 448 11.86 -9.30 -10.26
C ILE A 448 11.18 -10.61 -10.60
N LYS A 449 9.86 -10.69 -10.61
CA LYS A 449 9.13 -11.94 -10.87
C LYS A 449 7.73 -11.71 -11.38
N TYR A 450 7.19 -12.70 -12.09
CA TYR A 450 5.75 -12.78 -12.32
C TYR A 450 5.09 -13.49 -11.14
N ARG A 451 3.92 -13.00 -10.74
CA ARG A 451 3.09 -13.63 -9.71
C ARG A 451 1.68 -13.81 -10.26
N ALA A 452 1.05 -14.94 -9.97
CA ALA A 452 -0.39 -15.07 -10.18
C ALA A 452 -1.11 -14.00 -9.34
N LYS A 453 -2.04 -13.28 -9.96
CA LYS A 453 -2.94 -12.35 -9.29
C LYS A 453 -3.78 -13.16 -8.31
N ARG A 454 -3.57 -12.95 -7.01
CA ARG A 454 -4.41 -13.58 -6.00
C ARG A 454 -5.77 -12.89 -6.01
N HIS A 455 -6.78 -13.58 -6.54
CA HIS A 455 -8.13 -13.08 -6.68
C HIS A 455 -8.99 -13.38 -5.45
N TYR A 456 -8.61 -14.38 -4.65
CA TYR A 456 -9.34 -14.78 -3.45
C TYR A 456 -8.45 -14.71 -2.22
N ASP A 457 -9.01 -14.22 -1.11
CA ASP A 457 -8.39 -14.35 0.20
C ASP A 457 -8.49 -15.80 0.66
N ILE A 458 -9.69 -16.38 0.61
CA ILE A 458 -9.97 -17.72 1.12
C ILE A 458 -10.80 -18.51 0.12
N THR A 459 -10.35 -19.72 -0.22
CA THR A 459 -11.16 -20.70 -0.94
C THR A 459 -11.39 -21.91 -0.06
N SER A 460 -12.65 -22.33 0.07
CA SER A 460 -12.99 -23.60 0.72
C SER A 460 -13.23 -24.68 -0.33
N LEU A 461 -12.82 -25.91 0.00
CA LEU A 461 -13.19 -27.12 -0.74
C LEU A 461 -13.89 -28.11 0.19
N GLY A 462 -15.01 -28.66 -0.29
CA GLY A 462 -15.70 -29.77 0.37
C GLY A 462 -17.20 -29.76 0.14
N GLU A 463 -17.96 -30.08 1.19
CA GLU A 463 -19.40 -30.27 1.10
C GLU A 463 -20.20 -28.97 1.24
N ILE A 464 -21.29 -28.91 0.47
CA ILE A 464 -22.43 -28.01 0.69
C ILE A 464 -23.70 -28.86 0.53
N LEU A 465 -24.65 -28.72 1.45
CA LEU A 465 -25.81 -29.60 1.57
C LEU A 465 -27.02 -28.90 2.19
N ILE A 466 -28.18 -29.54 2.12
CA ILE A 466 -29.39 -29.06 2.81
C ILE A 466 -29.49 -29.68 4.20
N ASP A 467 -29.50 -28.84 5.23
CA ASP A 467 -29.85 -29.21 6.59
C ASP A 467 -31.36 -29.00 6.82
N PHE A 468 -32.11 -30.10 6.88
CA PHE A 468 -33.49 -30.12 7.31
C PHE A 468 -33.57 -30.17 8.84
N THR A 469 -33.88 -29.03 9.47
CA THR A 469 -34.02 -28.94 10.93
C THR A 469 -35.47 -29.15 11.36
N GLY A 470 -35.69 -30.14 12.22
CA GLY A 470 -37.04 -30.50 12.68
C GLY A 470 -37.58 -29.55 13.77
N LYS A 471 -38.82 -29.08 13.62
CA LYS A 471 -39.58 -28.32 14.63
C LYS A 471 -40.85 -29.07 15.01
N LYS A 472 -41.05 -29.31 16.32
CA LYS A 472 -42.30 -29.88 16.84
C LYS A 472 -43.34 -28.76 16.91
N GLU A 473 -44.43 -28.86 16.16
CA GLU A 473 -45.57 -27.96 16.35
C GLU A 473 -46.41 -28.40 17.56
N SER A 474 -46.67 -27.46 18.47
CA SER A 474 -47.21 -27.70 19.82
C SER A 474 -48.63 -28.28 19.85
N GLU A 475 -49.39 -28.24 18.75
CA GLU A 475 -50.81 -28.58 18.76
C GLU A 475 -51.21 -29.87 18.02
N ARG A 476 -50.33 -30.45 17.17
CA ARG A 476 -50.75 -31.53 16.25
C ARG A 476 -49.87 -32.78 16.19
N GLN A 477 -48.88 -32.95 17.08
CA GLN A 477 -47.89 -34.05 17.00
C GLN A 477 -47.24 -34.19 15.61
N THR A 478 -47.24 -33.14 14.79
CA THR A 478 -46.67 -33.13 13.44
C THR A 478 -45.25 -32.57 13.52
N LEU A 479 -44.31 -33.23 12.85
CA LEU A 479 -42.93 -32.79 12.73
C LEU A 479 -42.78 -32.07 11.38
N SER A 480 -42.51 -30.77 11.42
CA SER A 480 -42.14 -29.99 10.22
C SER A 480 -40.62 -29.88 10.13
N TYR A 481 -40.10 -29.79 8.90
CA TYR A 481 -38.67 -29.58 8.65
C TYR A 481 -38.48 -28.26 7.90
N THR A 482 -37.52 -27.46 8.36
CA THR A 482 -37.10 -26.22 7.69
C THR A 482 -35.87 -26.51 6.84
N GLN A 483 -35.90 -26.10 5.57
CA GLN A 483 -34.74 -26.16 4.67
C GLN A 483 -33.72 -25.09 5.07
N ASN A 484 -32.48 -25.50 5.37
CA ASN A 484 -31.37 -24.58 5.63
C ASN A 484 -30.16 -24.93 4.78
N PRO A 485 -29.41 -23.95 4.27
CA PRO A 485 -28.11 -24.20 3.64
C PRO A 485 -27.07 -24.54 4.72
N GLY A 486 -26.30 -25.60 4.49
CA GLY A 486 -25.27 -26.08 5.40
C GLY A 486 -24.06 -26.67 4.67
N GLY A 487 -23.12 -27.20 5.44
CA GLY A 487 -21.81 -27.69 4.97
C GLY A 487 -20.67 -26.89 5.60
N ALA A 488 -19.75 -27.56 6.29
CA ALA A 488 -18.77 -26.87 7.13
C ALA A 488 -17.81 -25.99 6.30
N PRO A 489 -17.24 -26.47 5.17
CA PRO A 489 -16.38 -25.64 4.33
C PRO A 489 -17.13 -24.45 3.71
N ALA A 490 -18.40 -24.61 3.32
CA ALA A 490 -19.23 -23.53 2.79
C ALA A 490 -19.52 -22.47 3.85
N ASN A 491 -19.80 -22.89 5.08
CA ASN A 491 -20.01 -22.02 6.22
C ASN A 491 -18.77 -21.13 6.48
N VAL A 492 -17.55 -21.67 6.41
CA VAL A 492 -16.31 -20.91 6.63
C VAL A 492 -16.15 -19.76 5.64
N VAL A 493 -16.34 -20.00 4.33
CA VAL A 493 -16.19 -18.93 3.32
C VAL A 493 -17.30 -17.90 3.41
N VAL A 494 -18.54 -18.30 3.73
CA VAL A 494 -19.63 -17.33 3.94
C VAL A 494 -19.35 -16.45 5.16
N ALA A 495 -18.86 -17.03 6.26
CA ALA A 495 -18.48 -16.27 7.44
C ALA A 495 -17.39 -15.24 7.10
N ALA A 496 -16.33 -15.64 6.39
CA ALA A 496 -15.28 -14.72 5.98
C ALA A 496 -15.75 -13.64 4.97
N GLN A 497 -16.60 -14.02 4.01
CA GLN A 497 -17.17 -13.11 3.01
C GLN A 497 -17.98 -11.98 3.66
N ARG A 498 -18.80 -12.30 4.69
CA ARG A 498 -19.57 -11.28 5.45
C ARG A 498 -18.69 -10.31 6.26
N LEU A 499 -17.43 -10.67 6.47
CA LEU A 499 -16.43 -9.83 7.15
C LEU A 499 -15.62 -8.99 6.15
N GLY A 500 -15.79 -9.20 4.85
CA GLY A 500 -15.16 -8.41 3.79
C GLY A 500 -14.03 -9.12 3.04
N ALA A 501 -13.77 -10.41 3.31
CA ALA A 501 -12.85 -11.19 2.48
C ALA A 501 -13.44 -11.45 1.08
N GLN A 502 -12.58 -11.61 0.08
CA GLN A 502 -12.96 -12.15 -1.21
C GLN A 502 -12.85 -13.68 -1.18
N THR A 503 -13.95 -14.40 -1.36
CA THR A 503 -13.97 -15.86 -1.19
C THR A 503 -14.50 -16.62 -2.40
N ALA A 504 -14.09 -17.89 -2.51
CA ALA A 504 -14.59 -18.83 -3.51
C ALA A 504 -14.89 -20.21 -2.90
N PHE A 505 -15.78 -20.96 -3.52
CA PHE A 505 -16.15 -22.31 -3.08
C PHE A 505 -15.93 -23.34 -4.19
N ILE A 506 -15.25 -24.45 -3.86
CA ILE A 506 -15.07 -25.61 -4.72
C ILE A 506 -15.87 -26.79 -4.14
N GLY A 507 -16.82 -27.31 -4.91
CA GLY A 507 -17.66 -28.40 -4.46
C GLY A 507 -18.61 -28.89 -5.56
N LYS A 508 -19.51 -29.79 -5.20
CA LYS A 508 -20.50 -30.34 -6.14
C LYS A 508 -21.89 -30.43 -5.51
N ILE A 509 -22.89 -30.04 -6.29
CA ILE A 509 -24.33 -30.11 -6.01
C ILE A 509 -25.03 -30.90 -7.12
N GLY A 510 -26.24 -31.40 -6.84
CA GLY A 510 -27.05 -32.02 -7.88
C GLY A 510 -27.65 -30.98 -8.82
N GLU A 511 -27.93 -31.37 -10.06
CA GLU A 511 -28.77 -30.57 -10.98
C GLU A 511 -30.25 -30.72 -10.60
N ASP A 512 -30.60 -30.14 -9.44
CA ASP A 512 -31.94 -30.17 -8.85
C ASP A 512 -32.23 -28.85 -8.11
N PHE A 513 -33.50 -28.61 -7.78
CA PHE A 513 -33.94 -27.35 -7.16
C PHE A 513 -33.32 -27.08 -5.78
N LEU A 514 -32.81 -28.11 -5.09
CA LEU A 514 -32.12 -27.96 -3.81
C LEU A 514 -30.67 -27.52 -4.05
N GLY A 515 -30.03 -28.04 -5.09
CA GLY A 515 -28.73 -27.58 -5.58
C GLY A 515 -28.79 -26.12 -6.03
N ASP A 516 -29.82 -25.74 -6.81
CA ASP A 516 -30.04 -24.36 -7.24
C ASP A 516 -30.17 -23.42 -6.03
N PHE A 517 -30.92 -23.83 -5.00
CA PHE A 517 -31.05 -23.06 -3.76
C PHE A 517 -29.71 -22.84 -3.05
N LEU A 518 -28.83 -23.85 -3.02
CA LEU A 518 -27.50 -23.74 -2.41
C LEU A 518 -26.60 -22.78 -3.20
N LYS A 519 -26.58 -22.91 -4.53
CA LYS A 519 -25.83 -22.01 -5.41
C LYS A 519 -26.30 -20.57 -5.27
N GLU A 520 -27.61 -20.33 -5.34
CA GLU A 520 -28.19 -19.01 -5.13
C GLU A 520 -27.85 -18.43 -3.75
N THR A 521 -27.77 -19.28 -2.72
CA THR A 521 -27.39 -18.84 -1.37
C THR A 521 -25.95 -18.33 -1.34
N LEU A 522 -25.01 -19.04 -1.95
CA LEU A 522 -23.62 -18.61 -2.06
C LEU A 522 -23.49 -17.32 -2.87
N ASP A 523 -24.16 -17.25 -4.03
CA ASP A 523 -24.16 -16.07 -4.89
C ASP A 523 -24.73 -14.84 -4.15
N LYS A 524 -25.83 -14.99 -3.40
CA LYS A 524 -26.41 -13.92 -2.56
C LYS A 524 -25.49 -13.48 -1.42
N CYS A 525 -24.64 -14.38 -0.93
CA CYS A 525 -23.62 -14.04 0.07
C CYS A 525 -22.37 -13.39 -0.56
N GLY A 526 -22.24 -13.40 -1.89
CA GLY A 526 -21.09 -12.86 -2.62
C GLY A 526 -19.90 -13.82 -2.73
N VAL A 527 -20.08 -15.10 -2.39
CA VAL A 527 -19.05 -16.13 -2.55
C VAL A 527 -18.97 -16.55 -4.02
N SER A 528 -17.78 -16.57 -4.61
CA SER A 528 -17.60 -17.04 -5.98
C SER A 528 -17.96 -18.53 -6.11
N THR A 529 -18.88 -18.84 -7.03
CA THR A 529 -19.34 -20.19 -7.35
C THR A 529 -18.70 -20.77 -8.62
N GLU A 530 -17.60 -20.17 -9.12
CA GLU A 530 -16.88 -20.67 -10.31
C GLU A 530 -16.29 -22.09 -10.14
N GLY A 531 -16.04 -22.50 -8.89
CA GLY A 531 -15.59 -23.84 -8.52
C GLY A 531 -16.73 -24.82 -8.18
N LEU A 532 -17.99 -24.38 -8.22
CA LEU A 532 -19.15 -25.20 -7.87
C LEU A 532 -19.72 -25.89 -9.11
N ILE A 533 -19.80 -27.21 -9.07
CA ILE A 533 -20.31 -28.03 -10.16
C ILE A 533 -21.74 -28.46 -9.87
N SER A 534 -22.64 -28.27 -10.83
CA SER A 534 -23.96 -28.90 -10.86
C SER A 534 -23.89 -30.14 -11.75
N ASP A 535 -24.27 -31.29 -11.20
CA ASP A 535 -24.13 -32.59 -11.87
C ASP A 535 -25.47 -33.35 -11.89
N ALA A 536 -25.95 -33.69 -13.08
CA ALA A 536 -27.21 -34.41 -13.28
C ALA A 536 -27.17 -35.87 -12.79
N ASP A 537 -25.97 -36.45 -12.62
CA ASP A 537 -25.80 -37.83 -12.17
C ASP A 537 -25.91 -37.95 -10.63
N TYR A 538 -25.94 -36.83 -9.90
CA TYR A 538 -26.02 -36.79 -8.45
C TYR A 538 -27.24 -36.01 -7.97
N PHE A 539 -27.81 -36.45 -6.85
CA PHE A 539 -28.80 -35.67 -6.12
C PHE A 539 -28.10 -34.85 -5.03
N THR A 540 -28.55 -33.62 -4.80
CA THR A 540 -28.03 -32.74 -3.74
C THR A 540 -28.12 -33.42 -2.38
N THR A 541 -26.99 -33.46 -1.67
CA THR A 541 -26.90 -34.15 -0.38
C THR A 541 -27.83 -33.50 0.64
N LEU A 542 -28.56 -34.32 1.40
CA LEU A 542 -29.47 -33.88 2.46
C LEU A 542 -29.04 -34.44 3.81
N ALA A 543 -29.20 -33.64 4.85
CA ALA A 543 -29.08 -34.04 6.24
C ALA A 543 -30.37 -33.70 6.98
N PHE A 544 -30.91 -34.67 7.73
CA PHE A 544 -32.06 -34.49 8.60
C PHE A 544 -31.57 -34.40 10.05
N VAL A 545 -31.81 -33.26 10.67
CA VAL A 545 -31.40 -32.97 12.04
C VAL A 545 -32.55 -33.22 12.99
N LYS A 546 -32.33 -34.12 13.94
CA LYS A 546 -33.25 -34.41 15.04
C LYS A 546 -32.62 -33.99 16.36
N LEU A 547 -33.28 -33.09 17.09
CA LEU A 547 -32.94 -32.80 18.49
C LEU A 547 -33.36 -33.99 19.35
N ALA A 548 -32.39 -34.58 20.06
CA ALA A 548 -32.62 -35.56 21.10
C ALA A 548 -33.19 -34.89 22.37
N ASP A 549 -33.77 -35.69 23.26
CA ASP A 549 -34.44 -35.17 24.47
C ASP A 549 -33.48 -34.50 25.47
N ASN A 550 -32.16 -34.76 25.34
CA ASN A 550 -31.08 -34.11 26.08
C ASN A 550 -30.55 -32.82 25.41
N GLY A 551 -31.11 -32.43 24.26
CA GLY A 551 -30.67 -31.27 23.48
C GLY A 551 -29.57 -31.55 22.45
N GLU A 552 -28.98 -32.76 22.43
CA GLU A 552 -27.97 -33.14 21.43
C GLU A 552 -28.60 -33.34 20.04
N ARG A 553 -27.82 -33.08 18.98
CA ARG A 553 -28.28 -33.21 17.60
C ARG A 553 -27.87 -34.55 17.01
N ASN A 554 -28.85 -35.29 16.51
CA ASN A 554 -28.64 -36.49 15.71
C ASN A 554 -28.88 -36.19 14.23
N PHE A 555 -27.96 -36.65 13.38
CA PHE A 555 -28.00 -36.43 11.93
C PHE A 555 -28.30 -37.73 11.19
N ALA A 556 -29.25 -37.69 10.25
CA ALA A 556 -29.47 -38.74 9.26
C ALA A 556 -29.21 -38.20 7.86
N PHE A 557 -28.29 -38.82 7.11
CA PHE A 557 -27.87 -38.34 5.79
C PHE A 557 -28.54 -39.12 4.66
N ALA A 558 -29.12 -38.41 3.70
CA ALA A 558 -29.51 -38.96 2.39
C ALA A 558 -28.35 -38.74 1.41
N ARG A 559 -27.42 -39.70 1.41
CA ARG A 559 -26.08 -39.58 0.78
C ARG A 559 -25.59 -40.92 0.21
N LYS A 560 -26.36 -41.57 -0.67
CA LYS A 560 -26.01 -42.88 -1.29
C LYS A 560 -26.46 -43.02 -2.77
N PRO A 561 -25.75 -42.38 -3.73
CA PRO A 561 -24.71 -41.37 -3.55
C PRO A 561 -25.31 -39.96 -3.38
N GLY A 562 -24.58 -39.07 -2.69
CA GLY A 562 -24.87 -37.64 -2.65
C GLY A 562 -23.86 -36.86 -3.48
N ALA A 563 -24.21 -35.64 -3.92
CA ALA A 563 -23.33 -34.82 -4.75
C ALA A 563 -21.97 -34.49 -4.10
N ASP A 564 -21.91 -34.36 -2.77
CA ASP A 564 -20.71 -33.99 -2.03
C ASP A 564 -19.57 -35.03 -2.10
N ILE A 565 -19.88 -36.30 -2.38
CA ILE A 565 -18.88 -37.35 -2.63
C ILE A 565 -18.52 -37.52 -4.11
N GLY A 566 -19.21 -36.79 -5.00
CA GLY A 566 -19.10 -36.95 -6.45
C GLY A 566 -18.04 -36.09 -7.13
N LEU A 567 -17.30 -35.27 -6.38
CA LEU A 567 -16.26 -34.40 -6.93
C LEU A 567 -15.04 -35.23 -7.37
N LYS A 568 -14.60 -35.06 -8.63
CA LYS A 568 -13.51 -35.83 -9.22
C LYS A 568 -12.21 -35.02 -9.27
N ALA A 569 -11.07 -35.72 -9.38
CA ALA A 569 -9.75 -35.10 -9.41
C ALA A 569 -9.54 -34.14 -10.60
N GLU A 570 -10.08 -34.50 -11.77
CA GLU A 570 -10.06 -33.71 -13.00
C GLU A 570 -10.95 -32.47 -12.95
N GLU A 571 -11.91 -32.44 -12.02
CA GLU A 571 -12.84 -31.32 -11.82
C GLU A 571 -12.27 -30.24 -10.89
N ILE A 572 -11.13 -30.51 -10.24
CA ILE A 572 -10.47 -29.54 -9.36
C ILE A 572 -9.92 -28.35 -10.15
N ARG A 573 -10.51 -27.16 -9.90
CA ARG A 573 -10.05 -25.86 -10.39
C ARG A 573 -8.79 -25.39 -9.66
N LYS A 574 -7.63 -25.90 -10.10
CA LYS A 574 -6.31 -25.56 -9.55
C LYS A 574 -5.99 -24.07 -9.68
N ASP A 575 -6.50 -23.42 -10.73
CA ASP A 575 -6.35 -21.99 -10.95
C ASP A 575 -6.96 -21.16 -9.82
N ILE A 576 -8.20 -21.50 -9.37
CA ILE A 576 -8.83 -20.85 -8.21
C ILE A 576 -7.93 -21.01 -6.98
N ILE A 577 -7.47 -22.23 -6.68
CA ILE A 577 -6.60 -22.53 -5.53
C ILE A 577 -5.30 -21.72 -5.58
N CYS A 578 -4.67 -21.61 -6.76
CA CYS A 578 -3.43 -20.86 -6.94
C CYS A 578 -3.62 -19.35 -6.81
N GLN A 579 -4.83 -18.86 -7.11
CA GLN A 579 -5.25 -17.47 -6.93
C GLN A 579 -5.72 -17.17 -5.49
N SER A 580 -5.70 -18.15 -4.58
CA SER A 580 -6.12 -17.97 -3.20
C SER A 580 -4.94 -17.74 -2.25
N ARG A 581 -5.15 -16.97 -1.17
CA ARG A 581 -4.16 -16.91 -0.07
C ARG A 581 -4.23 -18.15 0.81
N ILE A 582 -5.44 -18.60 1.10
CA ILE A 582 -5.73 -19.75 1.94
C ILE A 582 -6.66 -20.73 1.20
N LEU A 583 -6.31 -22.02 1.23
CA LEU A 583 -7.21 -23.12 0.92
C LEU A 583 -7.69 -23.73 2.24
N HIS A 584 -9.00 -23.73 2.48
CA HIS A 584 -9.62 -24.36 3.63
C HIS A 584 -10.32 -25.68 3.23
N VAL A 585 -10.14 -26.74 4.01
CA VAL A 585 -10.76 -28.05 3.80
C VAL A 585 -11.35 -28.62 5.09
N GLY A 586 -12.43 -29.39 4.93
CA GLY A 586 -13.03 -30.20 5.99
C GLY A 586 -12.60 -31.67 5.90
N SER A 587 -13.35 -32.59 6.51
CA SER A 587 -13.06 -34.04 6.43
C SER A 587 -14.16 -34.89 5.77
N LEU A 588 -15.30 -34.30 5.38
CA LEU A 588 -16.42 -35.09 4.83
C LEU A 588 -16.15 -35.61 3.42
N SER A 589 -15.35 -34.89 2.63
CA SER A 589 -14.86 -35.34 1.32
C SER A 589 -13.97 -36.59 1.42
N LEU A 590 -13.40 -36.88 2.60
CA LEU A 590 -12.53 -38.04 2.81
C LEU A 590 -13.29 -39.38 2.95
N THR A 591 -14.62 -39.34 3.09
CA THR A 591 -15.44 -40.54 3.35
C THR A 591 -15.64 -41.43 2.12
N ASP A 592 -15.43 -40.89 0.91
CA ASP A 592 -15.52 -41.64 -0.35
C ASP A 592 -14.21 -41.50 -1.14
N GLU A 593 -13.84 -42.54 -1.89
CA GLU A 593 -12.58 -42.57 -2.62
C GLU A 593 -12.48 -41.47 -3.70
N LEU A 594 -13.59 -41.15 -4.38
CA LEU A 594 -13.60 -40.16 -5.46
C LEU A 594 -13.28 -38.76 -4.95
N SER A 595 -14.09 -38.27 -4.01
CA SER A 595 -13.90 -36.96 -3.40
C SER A 595 -12.61 -36.86 -2.61
N ARG A 596 -12.17 -37.93 -1.95
CA ARG A 596 -10.89 -37.99 -1.24
C ARG A 596 -9.72 -37.77 -2.18
N ASN A 597 -9.72 -38.42 -3.35
CA ASN A 597 -8.68 -38.22 -4.35
C ASN A 597 -8.68 -36.77 -4.87
N ALA A 598 -9.86 -36.19 -5.11
CA ALA A 598 -10.00 -34.81 -5.54
C ALA A 598 -9.41 -33.83 -4.51
N GLU A 599 -9.70 -34.03 -3.22
CA GLU A 599 -9.13 -33.22 -2.13
C GLU A 599 -7.61 -33.32 -2.07
N PHE A 600 -7.02 -34.52 -2.19
CA PHE A 600 -5.55 -34.66 -2.25
C PHE A 600 -4.91 -33.94 -3.45
N ILE A 601 -5.60 -33.87 -4.60
CA ILE A 601 -5.13 -33.10 -5.75
C ILE A 601 -5.16 -31.60 -5.46
N ALA A 602 -6.20 -31.11 -4.78
CA ALA A 602 -6.30 -29.73 -4.35
C ALA A 602 -5.19 -29.36 -3.34
N LEU A 603 -4.96 -30.20 -2.32
CA LEU A 603 -3.90 -30.01 -1.33
C LEU A 603 -2.51 -29.96 -1.96
N LYS A 604 -2.24 -30.84 -2.93
CA LYS A 604 -0.97 -30.82 -3.68
C LYS A 604 -0.81 -29.55 -4.51
N ALA A 605 -1.88 -29.06 -5.14
CA ALA A 605 -1.86 -27.82 -5.89
C ALA A 605 -1.56 -26.62 -4.97
N ALA A 606 -2.24 -26.53 -3.83
CA ALA A 606 -2.00 -25.49 -2.82
C ALA A 606 -0.55 -25.52 -2.30
N LYS A 607 -0.06 -26.70 -1.89
CA LYS A 607 1.30 -26.88 -1.36
C LYS A 607 2.37 -26.49 -2.38
N ASN A 608 2.20 -26.85 -3.65
CA ASN A 608 3.13 -26.49 -4.72
C ASN A 608 3.14 -24.98 -5.03
N ASN A 609 2.03 -24.27 -4.78
CA ASN A 609 1.90 -22.83 -5.01
C ASN A 609 2.27 -21.97 -3.79
N GLY A 610 2.50 -22.59 -2.63
CA GLY A 610 2.66 -21.86 -1.36
C GLY A 610 1.36 -21.15 -0.91
N THR A 611 0.21 -21.72 -1.27
CA THR A 611 -1.09 -21.34 -0.69
C THR A 611 -1.18 -21.95 0.71
N ILE A 612 -1.55 -21.16 1.72
CA ILE A 612 -1.68 -21.64 3.10
C ILE A 612 -2.82 -22.67 3.17
N ILE A 613 -2.59 -23.81 3.79
CA ILE A 613 -3.59 -24.87 3.94
C ILE A 613 -4.17 -24.83 5.36
N SER A 614 -5.48 -24.68 5.43
CA SER A 614 -6.27 -24.66 6.66
C SER A 614 -7.18 -25.88 6.71
N TYR A 615 -7.18 -26.60 7.83
CA TYR A 615 -7.92 -27.84 8.00
C TYR A 615 -8.76 -27.82 9.29
N ASP A 616 -10.04 -28.12 9.16
CA ASP A 616 -11.00 -28.32 10.26
C ASP A 616 -11.67 -29.69 10.12
N PRO A 617 -11.15 -30.74 10.78
CA PRO A 617 -11.81 -32.04 10.79
C PRO A 617 -13.22 -31.90 11.37
N ASN A 618 -14.17 -32.58 10.75
CA ASN A 618 -15.58 -32.56 11.15
C ASN A 618 -16.09 -34.00 11.25
N TYR A 619 -15.85 -34.65 12.39
CA TYR A 619 -16.14 -36.07 12.52
C TYR A 619 -17.65 -36.36 12.57
N ARG A 620 -18.11 -37.29 11.71
CA ARG A 620 -19.50 -37.77 11.67
C ARG A 620 -19.50 -39.30 11.61
N ALA A 621 -19.58 -39.94 12.77
CA ALA A 621 -19.47 -41.40 12.90
C ALA A 621 -20.35 -42.20 11.90
N SER A 622 -21.55 -41.71 11.59
CA SER A 622 -22.50 -42.36 10.67
C SER A 622 -22.08 -42.36 9.20
N LEU A 623 -21.08 -41.57 8.82
CA LEU A 623 -20.56 -41.46 7.46
C LEU A 623 -19.30 -42.30 7.21
N TRP A 624 -18.77 -42.97 8.23
CA TRP A 624 -17.56 -43.78 8.15
C TRP A 624 -17.89 -45.26 8.40
N ASP A 625 -17.19 -46.16 7.71
CA ASP A 625 -17.34 -47.61 7.93
C ASP A 625 -16.88 -48.03 9.33
N SER A 626 -15.87 -47.34 9.86
CA SER A 626 -15.36 -47.53 11.21
C SER A 626 -14.64 -46.28 11.71
N GLN A 627 -14.50 -46.17 13.04
CA GLN A 627 -13.68 -45.13 13.66
C GLN A 627 -12.21 -45.21 13.22
N GLU A 628 -11.68 -46.42 12.97
CA GLU A 628 -10.31 -46.62 12.52
C GLU A 628 -10.06 -46.02 11.13
N GLU A 629 -10.96 -46.27 10.17
CA GLU A 629 -10.86 -45.65 8.84
C GLU A 629 -11.03 -44.13 8.91
N ALA A 630 -11.92 -43.62 9.76
CA ALA A 630 -12.06 -42.18 9.99
C ALA A 630 -10.75 -41.56 10.49
N CYS A 631 -10.15 -42.11 11.55
CA CYS A 631 -8.88 -41.62 12.10
C CYS A 631 -7.75 -41.67 11.06
N LYS A 632 -7.64 -42.77 10.29
CA LYS A 632 -6.64 -42.95 9.25
C LYS A 632 -6.69 -41.85 8.20
N TRP A 633 -7.87 -41.58 7.65
CA TRP A 633 -8.00 -40.57 6.59
C TRP A 633 -7.96 -39.15 7.13
N MET A 634 -8.59 -38.86 8.28
CA MET A 634 -8.51 -37.52 8.88
C MET A 634 -7.07 -37.12 9.25
N ARG A 635 -6.24 -38.07 9.70
CA ARG A 635 -4.82 -37.81 10.00
C ARG A 635 -3.98 -37.58 8.73
N SER A 636 -4.37 -38.17 7.60
CA SER A 636 -3.58 -38.07 6.35
C SER A 636 -3.49 -36.65 5.77
N ILE A 637 -4.38 -35.74 6.20
CA ILE A 637 -4.38 -34.33 5.79
C ILE A 637 -3.43 -33.48 6.65
N LEU A 638 -3.08 -33.94 7.86
CA LEU A 638 -2.24 -33.19 8.78
C LEU A 638 -0.84 -32.89 8.21
N GLU A 639 -0.30 -33.74 7.34
CA GLU A 639 1.00 -33.54 6.66
C GLU A 639 0.98 -32.39 5.62
N TYR A 640 -0.21 -31.91 5.28
CA TYR A 640 -0.41 -30.81 4.33
C TYR A 640 -0.79 -29.51 5.03
N ALA A 641 -1.46 -29.58 6.19
CA ALA A 641 -2.07 -28.43 6.84
C ALA A 641 -1.04 -27.55 7.55
N ASP A 642 -1.11 -26.23 7.31
CA ASP A 642 -0.35 -25.22 8.05
C ASP A 642 -1.13 -24.72 9.27
N ILE A 643 -2.46 -24.65 9.16
CA ILE A 643 -3.39 -24.31 10.25
C ILE A 643 -4.32 -25.49 10.47
N VAL A 644 -4.40 -25.98 11.71
CA VAL A 644 -5.34 -27.04 12.09
C VAL A 644 -6.23 -26.54 13.21
N LYS A 645 -7.55 -26.63 13.03
CA LYS A 645 -8.52 -26.38 14.10
C LYS A 645 -9.23 -27.69 14.43
N VAL A 646 -9.37 -28.00 15.71
CA VAL A 646 -10.12 -29.16 16.22
C VAL A 646 -10.97 -28.76 17.42
N SER A 647 -12.00 -29.54 17.74
CA SER A 647 -12.75 -29.36 18.98
C SER A 647 -12.20 -30.18 20.14
N GLU A 648 -12.56 -29.83 21.39
CA GLU A 648 -12.26 -30.62 22.59
C GLU A 648 -12.75 -32.08 22.49
N GLU A 649 -13.82 -32.32 21.74
CA GLU A 649 -14.37 -33.67 21.53
C GLU A 649 -13.57 -34.48 20.50
N GLU A 650 -12.82 -33.83 19.61
CA GLU A 650 -12.09 -34.46 18.51
C GLU A 650 -10.61 -34.72 18.82
N ILE A 651 -10.04 -34.10 19.86
CA ILE A 651 -8.62 -34.28 20.17
C ILE A 651 -8.26 -35.74 20.51
N GLU A 652 -9.09 -36.44 21.29
CA GLU A 652 -8.82 -37.83 21.63
C GLU A 652 -8.92 -38.72 20.39
N LEU A 653 -9.91 -38.45 19.52
CA LEU A 653 -10.11 -39.18 18.27
C LEU A 653 -8.91 -39.00 17.32
N LEU A 654 -8.44 -37.77 17.14
CA LEU A 654 -7.41 -37.46 16.17
C LEU A 654 -6.00 -37.73 16.70
N THR A 655 -5.75 -37.61 17.99
CA THR A 655 -4.38 -37.68 18.55
C THR A 655 -4.17 -38.83 19.54
N GLY A 656 -5.23 -39.37 20.12
CA GLY A 656 -5.16 -40.31 21.24
C GLY A 656 -4.90 -39.65 22.60
N TYR A 657 -4.81 -38.31 22.66
CA TYR A 657 -4.64 -37.55 23.89
C TYR A 657 -5.93 -36.83 24.29
N THR A 658 -6.24 -36.87 25.59
CA THR A 658 -7.31 -36.07 26.20
C THR A 658 -6.81 -34.74 26.76
N ASP A 659 -5.48 -34.58 26.90
CA ASP A 659 -4.85 -33.33 27.32
C ASP A 659 -4.70 -32.39 26.12
N VAL A 660 -5.29 -31.20 26.23
CA VAL A 660 -5.35 -30.17 25.17
C VAL A 660 -3.97 -29.81 24.64
N ARG A 661 -2.98 -29.63 25.53
CA ARG A 661 -1.63 -29.24 25.14
C ARG A 661 -0.92 -30.37 24.40
N LYS A 662 -0.96 -31.61 24.94
CA LYS A 662 -0.35 -32.78 24.28
C LYS A 662 -0.97 -33.08 22.93
N ALA A 663 -2.29 -32.93 22.80
CA ALA A 663 -2.97 -33.07 21.53
C ALA A 663 -2.45 -32.04 20.53
N ALA A 664 -2.38 -30.75 20.90
CA ALA A 664 -1.87 -29.70 20.03
C ALA A 664 -0.41 -29.92 19.62
N GLU A 665 0.46 -30.27 20.57
CA GLU A 665 1.86 -30.59 20.32
C GLU A 665 1.99 -31.73 19.29
N SER A 666 1.24 -32.82 19.47
CA SER A 666 1.25 -33.95 18.53
C SER A 666 0.78 -33.59 17.11
N ILE A 667 -0.09 -32.60 16.96
CA ILE A 667 -0.53 -32.10 15.64
C ILE A 667 0.60 -31.29 14.98
N THR A 668 1.35 -30.50 15.73
CA THR A 668 2.49 -29.74 15.18
C THR A 668 3.63 -30.63 14.69
N GLU A 669 3.75 -31.87 15.19
CA GLU A 669 4.70 -32.86 14.70
C GLU A 669 4.45 -33.26 13.23
N TYR A 670 3.22 -33.10 12.73
CA TYR A 670 2.88 -33.30 11.31
C TYR A 670 3.26 -32.12 10.41
N GLY A 671 3.67 -30.98 10.99
CA GLY A 671 4.13 -29.80 10.26
C GLY A 671 3.27 -28.55 10.44
N ALA A 672 2.10 -28.68 11.08
CA ALA A 672 1.20 -27.57 11.36
C ALA A 672 1.92 -26.46 12.15
N LYS A 673 1.73 -25.22 11.70
CA LYS A 673 2.32 -24.01 12.30
C LYS A 673 1.47 -23.46 13.42
N ILE A 674 0.15 -23.55 13.25
CA ILE A 674 -0.86 -23.04 14.18
C ILE A 674 -1.87 -24.14 14.43
N VAL A 675 -2.07 -24.47 15.70
CA VAL A 675 -3.13 -25.39 16.14
C VAL A 675 -4.12 -24.63 17.02
N LEU A 676 -5.41 -24.76 16.69
CA LEU A 676 -6.52 -24.15 17.40
C LEU A 676 -7.39 -25.25 18.00
N ILE A 677 -7.70 -25.17 19.28
CA ILE A 677 -8.61 -26.09 19.96
C ILE A 677 -9.78 -25.31 20.53
N THR A 678 -10.98 -25.50 20.01
CA THR A 678 -12.19 -24.83 20.51
C THR A 678 -12.75 -25.58 21.72
N LEU A 679 -13.02 -24.87 22.82
CA LEU A 679 -13.39 -25.39 24.14
C LEU A 679 -14.82 -24.98 24.56
N GLY A 680 -15.71 -24.77 23.57
CA GLY A 680 -17.08 -24.31 23.79
C GLY A 680 -17.14 -22.94 24.49
N GLU A 681 -17.93 -22.85 25.57
CA GLU A 681 -18.10 -21.60 26.32
C GLU A 681 -16.81 -21.07 26.98
N LYS A 682 -15.79 -21.93 27.15
CA LYS A 682 -14.50 -21.55 27.74
C LYS A 682 -13.62 -20.76 26.76
N GLY A 683 -14.01 -20.68 25.48
CA GLY A 683 -13.25 -20.03 24.42
C GLY A 683 -12.41 -21.02 23.62
N SER A 684 -11.14 -20.67 23.38
CA SER A 684 -10.26 -21.41 22.50
C SER A 684 -8.83 -21.44 23.03
N PHE A 685 -8.10 -22.50 22.70
CA PHE A 685 -6.67 -22.64 22.95
C PHE A 685 -5.91 -22.52 21.63
N VAL A 686 -4.80 -21.80 21.64
CA VAL A 686 -3.88 -21.69 20.49
C VAL A 686 -2.51 -22.20 20.88
N TYR A 687 -1.90 -22.96 19.98
CA TYR A 687 -0.56 -23.51 20.11
C TYR A 687 0.22 -23.28 18.82
N LEU A 688 1.43 -22.77 18.93
CA LEU A 688 2.32 -22.47 17.82
C LEU A 688 3.43 -23.51 17.75
N GLN A 689 3.99 -23.73 16.56
CA GLN A 689 5.06 -24.71 16.34
C GLN A 689 6.32 -24.45 17.21
N ASP A 690 6.57 -23.22 17.62
CA ASP A 690 7.66 -22.84 18.52
C ASP A 690 7.32 -23.04 20.01
N GLN A 691 6.26 -23.80 20.30
CA GLN A 691 5.77 -24.17 21.63
C GLN A 691 5.18 -23.02 22.44
N GLN A 692 4.93 -21.87 21.81
CA GLN A 692 4.14 -20.80 22.42
C GLN A 692 2.65 -21.17 22.44
N GLU A 693 1.96 -20.83 23.52
CA GLU A 693 0.56 -21.23 23.71
C GLU A 693 -0.23 -20.19 24.51
N ALA A 694 -1.55 -20.13 24.29
CA ALA A 694 -2.45 -19.29 25.07
C ALA A 694 -3.88 -19.85 25.12
N TYR A 695 -4.54 -19.61 26.25
CA TYR A 695 -5.99 -19.73 26.36
C TYR A 695 -6.62 -18.36 26.12
N VAL A 696 -7.60 -18.29 25.23
CA VAL A 696 -8.31 -17.09 24.86
C VAL A 696 -9.78 -17.28 25.19
N SER A 697 -10.28 -16.50 26.14
CA SER A 697 -11.66 -16.61 26.63
C SER A 697 -12.69 -16.36 25.53
N GLY A 698 -13.81 -17.07 25.61
CA GLY A 698 -14.99 -16.82 24.79
C GLY A 698 -15.75 -15.58 25.26
N TYR A 699 -16.79 -15.22 24.51
CA TYR A 699 -17.72 -14.16 24.89
C TYR A 699 -18.98 -14.77 25.50
N SER A 700 -19.58 -14.06 26.47
CA SER A 700 -20.87 -14.45 27.03
C SER A 700 -21.98 -14.20 26.01
N SER A 701 -22.76 -15.24 25.71
CA SER A 701 -23.79 -15.21 24.67
C SER A 701 -25.06 -15.93 25.11
N LYS A 702 -26.21 -15.43 24.65
CA LYS A 702 -27.50 -16.10 24.84
C LYS A 702 -27.68 -17.15 23.75
N VAL A 703 -27.26 -18.38 24.04
CA VAL A 703 -27.26 -19.48 23.06
C VAL A 703 -28.69 -19.81 22.60
N VAL A 704 -28.90 -19.76 21.29
CA VAL A 704 -30.12 -20.16 20.58
C VAL A 704 -29.85 -21.43 19.77
N ASP A 705 -28.76 -21.45 19.00
CA ASP A 705 -28.36 -22.58 18.15
C ASP A 705 -26.82 -22.62 18.05
N THR A 706 -26.19 -23.76 18.30
CA THR A 706 -24.72 -23.90 18.20
C THR A 706 -24.21 -24.25 16.79
N THR A 707 -25.11 -24.39 15.82
CA THR A 707 -24.76 -24.78 14.44
C THR A 707 -23.87 -23.73 13.78
N GLY A 708 -22.77 -24.17 13.16
CA GLY A 708 -21.85 -23.29 12.47
C GLY A 708 -20.96 -22.44 13.39
N ALA A 709 -20.97 -22.67 14.72
CA ALA A 709 -20.12 -21.92 15.65
C ALA A 709 -18.61 -22.13 15.36
N GLY A 710 -18.20 -23.38 15.14
CA GLY A 710 -16.83 -23.73 14.77
C GLY A 710 -16.42 -23.15 13.42
N ASP A 711 -17.29 -23.29 12.42
CA ASP A 711 -17.06 -22.76 11.07
C ASP A 711 -16.98 -21.23 11.08
N SER A 712 -17.81 -20.57 11.88
CA SER A 712 -17.81 -19.11 12.08
C SER A 712 -16.55 -18.63 12.80
N PHE A 713 -16.11 -19.37 13.82
CA PHE A 713 -14.80 -19.13 14.46
C PHE A 713 -13.70 -19.20 13.41
N MET A 714 -13.71 -20.24 12.58
CA MET A 714 -12.67 -20.46 11.58
C MET A 714 -12.69 -19.39 10.49
N GLY A 715 -13.86 -19.01 9.97
CA GLY A 715 -13.99 -17.93 9.00
C GLY A 715 -13.50 -16.58 9.54
N GLY A 716 -13.82 -16.26 10.81
CA GLY A 716 -13.32 -15.07 11.48
C GLY A 716 -11.82 -15.08 11.71
N PHE A 717 -11.26 -16.23 12.14
CA PHE A 717 -9.83 -16.41 12.33
C PHE A 717 -9.07 -16.25 11.00
N LEU A 718 -9.50 -16.94 9.94
CA LEU A 718 -8.86 -16.89 8.63
C LEU A 718 -8.96 -15.51 7.97
N TYR A 719 -10.06 -14.78 8.18
CA TYR A 719 -10.17 -13.37 7.77
C TYR A 719 -9.03 -12.53 8.36
N LYS A 720 -8.77 -12.65 9.67
CA LYS A 720 -7.68 -11.92 10.34
C LYS A 720 -6.29 -12.31 9.84
N ILE A 721 -6.09 -13.59 9.53
CA ILE A 721 -4.85 -14.05 8.89
C ILE A 721 -4.66 -13.34 7.55
N CYS A 722 -5.68 -13.34 6.68
CA CYS A 722 -5.62 -12.71 5.36
C CYS A 722 -5.37 -11.20 5.41
N GLU A 723 -6.09 -10.50 6.29
CA GLU A 723 -6.02 -9.04 6.48
C GLU A 723 -4.60 -8.56 6.82
N SER A 724 -3.87 -9.32 7.64
CA SER A 724 -2.52 -8.94 8.06
C SER A 724 -1.45 -9.07 6.96
N GLY A 725 -1.66 -9.95 5.97
CA GLY A 725 -0.70 -10.22 4.88
C GLY A 725 0.67 -10.79 5.28
N LYS A 726 0.83 -11.23 6.53
CA LYS A 726 2.06 -11.84 7.06
C LYS A 726 2.27 -13.27 6.55
N ARG A 727 3.50 -13.78 6.63
CA ARG A 727 3.73 -15.23 6.54
C ARG A 727 3.28 -15.90 7.83
N ILE A 728 2.89 -17.17 7.73
CA ILE A 728 2.31 -17.90 8.86
C ILE A 728 3.31 -18.11 10.02
N GLU A 729 4.61 -18.11 9.73
CA GLU A 729 5.68 -18.26 10.71
C GLU A 729 6.04 -16.94 11.42
N GLU A 730 5.51 -15.81 10.96
CA GLU A 730 5.86 -14.46 11.47
C GLU A 730 4.90 -13.95 12.55
N TYR A 731 3.85 -14.71 12.86
CA TYR A 731 2.91 -14.30 13.89
C TYR A 731 3.50 -14.50 15.28
N SER A 732 3.50 -13.42 16.05
CA SER A 732 3.73 -13.52 17.49
C SER A 732 2.53 -14.14 18.20
N LEU A 733 2.75 -14.73 19.37
CA LEU A 733 1.65 -15.24 20.21
C LEU A 733 0.59 -14.16 20.50
N GLN A 734 1.01 -12.91 20.72
CA GLN A 734 0.08 -11.82 20.99
C GLN A 734 -0.85 -11.53 19.80
N GLU A 735 -0.33 -11.53 18.58
CA GLU A 735 -1.13 -11.34 17.37
C GLU A 735 -2.07 -12.54 17.13
N MET A 736 -1.62 -13.75 17.48
CA MET A 736 -2.47 -14.95 17.43
C MET A 736 -3.62 -14.88 18.44
N ILE A 737 -3.37 -14.41 19.66
CA ILE A 737 -4.42 -14.17 20.65
C ILE A 737 -5.48 -13.20 20.09
N GLU A 738 -5.07 -12.16 19.37
CA GLU A 738 -6.01 -11.22 18.74
C GLU A 738 -6.83 -11.87 17.62
N CYS A 739 -6.21 -12.70 16.77
CA CYS A 739 -6.91 -13.44 15.73
C CYS A 739 -7.92 -14.43 16.32
N VAL A 740 -7.54 -15.17 17.37
CA VAL A 740 -8.42 -16.10 18.09
C VAL A 740 -9.55 -15.37 18.80
N ARG A 741 -9.27 -14.22 19.44
CA ARG A 741 -10.30 -13.38 20.07
C ARG A 741 -11.33 -12.92 19.05
N PHE A 742 -10.89 -12.54 17.86
CA PHE A 742 -11.78 -12.17 16.77
C PHE A 742 -12.63 -13.37 16.32
N GLY A 743 -12.04 -14.54 16.10
CA GLY A 743 -12.79 -15.78 15.81
C GLY A 743 -13.83 -16.11 16.89
N ASN A 744 -13.46 -16.02 18.17
CA ASN A 744 -14.38 -16.22 19.30
C ASN A 744 -15.57 -15.25 19.25
N ALA A 745 -15.33 -13.99 18.87
CA ALA A 745 -16.39 -12.99 18.72
C ALA A 745 -17.37 -13.38 17.60
N VAL A 746 -16.87 -13.78 16.42
CA VAL A 746 -17.70 -14.23 15.30
C VAL A 746 -18.57 -15.44 15.69
N ALA A 747 -17.96 -16.45 16.32
CA ALA A 747 -18.68 -17.63 16.80
C ALA A 747 -19.74 -17.30 17.85
N SER A 748 -19.42 -16.42 18.80
CA SER A 748 -20.36 -16.01 19.86
C SER A 748 -21.60 -15.29 19.32
N LEU A 749 -21.47 -14.55 18.22
CA LEU A 749 -22.61 -13.91 17.55
C LEU A 749 -23.42 -14.92 16.73
N CYS A 750 -22.75 -15.88 16.08
CA CYS A 750 -23.42 -16.95 15.34
C CYS A 750 -24.37 -17.74 16.25
N VAL A 751 -23.94 -18.06 17.48
CA VAL A 751 -24.76 -18.91 18.36
C VAL A 751 -26.02 -18.25 18.92
N GLU A 752 -26.19 -16.95 18.71
CA GLU A 752 -27.35 -16.18 19.18
C GLU A 752 -28.53 -16.20 18.18
N ARG A 753 -28.37 -16.87 17.03
CA ARG A 753 -29.36 -16.95 15.94
C ARG A 753 -29.54 -18.39 15.49
N GLU A 754 -30.67 -18.72 14.87
CA GLU A 754 -30.94 -20.07 14.34
C GLU A 754 -30.20 -20.31 13.00
N GLY A 755 -29.67 -21.52 12.82
CA GLY A 755 -28.98 -21.94 11.59
C GLY A 755 -27.49 -21.55 11.51
N ALA A 756 -26.79 -21.97 10.44
CA ALA A 756 -25.39 -21.63 10.21
C ALA A 756 -25.22 -20.36 9.35
N ILE A 757 -25.25 -20.50 8.01
CA ILE A 757 -25.14 -19.37 7.07
C ILE A 757 -26.08 -18.19 7.39
N PRO A 758 -27.36 -18.41 7.76
CA PRO A 758 -28.22 -17.29 8.16
C PRO A 758 -27.75 -16.53 9.41
N ALA A 759 -27.09 -17.22 10.35
CA ALA A 759 -26.69 -16.69 11.64
C ALA A 759 -25.37 -15.92 11.64
N MET A 760 -24.51 -16.12 10.64
CA MET A 760 -23.17 -15.51 10.58
C MET A 760 -23.23 -13.98 10.62
N PRO A 761 -22.43 -13.33 11.48
CA PRO A 761 -22.49 -11.88 11.66
C PRO A 761 -21.81 -11.12 10.51
N VAL A 762 -22.06 -9.80 10.46
CA VAL A 762 -21.28 -8.86 9.64
C VAL A 762 -20.23 -8.13 10.49
N MET A 763 -19.23 -7.52 9.84
CA MET A 763 -18.09 -6.86 10.49
C MET A 763 -18.47 -5.90 11.63
N GLU A 764 -19.50 -5.06 11.42
CA GLU A 764 -19.95 -4.08 12.42
C GLU A 764 -20.38 -4.73 13.74
N GLU A 765 -21.04 -5.89 13.66
CA GLU A 765 -21.51 -6.63 14.83
C GLU A 765 -20.33 -7.23 15.61
N VAL A 766 -19.33 -7.71 14.90
CA VAL A 766 -18.10 -8.29 15.46
C VAL A 766 -17.27 -7.23 16.19
N ILE A 767 -17.06 -6.06 15.56
CA ILE A 767 -16.36 -4.94 16.20
C ILE A 767 -17.08 -4.51 17.49
N LYS A 768 -18.41 -4.44 17.46
CA LYS A 768 -19.22 -4.11 18.64
C LYS A 768 -19.06 -5.14 19.75
N ARG A 769 -19.02 -6.44 19.43
CA ARG A 769 -18.78 -7.54 20.38
C ARG A 769 -17.37 -7.50 20.98
N ILE A 770 -16.35 -7.10 20.22
CA ILE A 770 -14.97 -7.04 20.71
C ILE A 770 -14.78 -5.89 21.70
N ASN A 771 -15.50 -4.78 21.49
CA ASN A 771 -15.43 -3.55 22.30
C ASN A 771 -16.37 -3.56 23.53
N SER A 772 -17.27 -4.55 23.65
CA SER A 772 -18.09 -4.78 24.84
C SER A 772 -17.35 -5.61 25.87
#